data_AF-A0A5P9Q8D6-F1
#
_entry.id   AF-A0A5P9Q8D6-F1
#
_cell.length_a   1.000
_cell.length_b   1.000
_cell.length_c   1.000
_cell.angle_alpha   90.00
_cell.angle_beta   90.00
_cell.angle_gamma   90.00
#
_symmetry.space_group_name_H-M   'P 1'
#
loop_
_entity.id
_entity.type
_entity.pdbx_description
1 polymer ?
#
loop_
_entity_poly.entity_id
_entity_poly.type
_entity_poly.pdbx_seq_one_letter_code
_entity_poly.pdbx_strand_id
1 'polypeptide(L)'
;MVATPRLPSVTAVSETAASGTADPVVPRVVAVVPARGGSVGVPRKNLEQVGGVPLVERAVRAALAAPAVDLVVVSTDDEEIAAVAAAAGARVVQRPTAISGSTASSEAAVLHALDVIGWPDPVVTVLVQCTSPFIDPDDVDVAVRRVLARVEGGEGPDVVLSVAATHEFWWRTDDDAVRAVGHSVLHRPRRQDRDPHYRETGAFYAMRTSGLRATGRRFFGEIGLHLVDPRTAIEIDDTHELWLARRLAGVLPTPSWDEPVDVDAIVTDFDGVHTDDRAWITADGTEHVAVHRGDGLGVAALRTAGVPVLVLSTERDGVVAARARKLGVDVLHGVDDKEAALREWLSVNRLDPARVAYLGNDVNDLPALRLVGWPLAVADARDEVRSVARRVLARPGGHGAVRELAELVLAARGEPGLGEKDAPAPARTTRRPASHLEPTHTASHLVSTRTTRSTTGRNTMNARVTESTAPAVEIGDLVVGDGRPVYVIGEIGINHNGDPDIARQLIDVAADAGVQAVKFQKRTPELAVPPEQRDVMRQTPWGEMTYLEYKHRVELDRGSYEKIAQHAADRGLQWFASPWDVPSVEFLEDLGVVTHKVASASVTDKELLRALAETGKPIILSTGMSTLEQVDEAVEILGTDRLVILHATSTYPLPPEETNLRVIAALKERYGVPVGYSGHERGLQISVAAVALGAVAVERHITLDRTMWGSDHASSLEPQGLQHLVRDIRILEQAMGDGVKRVMPGEVAPMQRLRRVTD
;
A
#
# COMPACT_ATOMS: atom_id res chain seq x y z
N MET A 1 -30.66 35.82 -53.33
CA MET A 1 -29.33 36.43 -53.09
C MET A 1 -29.29 36.93 -51.66
N VAL A 2 -28.20 36.59 -50.99
CA VAL A 2 -28.07 36.38 -49.55
C VAL A 2 -28.11 37.68 -48.74
N ALA A 3 -28.90 37.68 -47.67
CA ALA A 3 -28.84 38.61 -46.56
C ALA A 3 -28.51 37.82 -45.28
N THR A 4 -27.50 38.28 -44.54
CA THR A 4 -27.11 37.79 -43.22
C THR A 4 -28.20 38.01 -42.16
N PRO A 5 -28.45 37.04 -41.27
CA PRO A 5 -29.10 37.33 -40.00
C PRO A 5 -28.24 36.98 -38.77
N ARG A 6 -28.33 37.93 -37.85
CA ARG A 6 -27.94 38.05 -36.44
C ARG A 6 -27.97 36.75 -35.61
N LEU A 7 -26.97 36.62 -34.73
CA LEU A 7 -26.94 35.72 -33.57
C LEU A 7 -28.10 36.03 -32.60
N PRO A 8 -28.77 35.03 -32.01
CA PRO A 8 -29.83 35.25 -31.04
C PRO A 8 -29.27 35.61 -29.65
N SER A 9 -29.93 36.58 -29.03
CA SER A 9 -29.84 36.97 -27.62
C SER A 9 -30.17 35.81 -26.69
N VAL A 10 -29.38 35.63 -25.63
CA VAL A 10 -29.70 34.73 -24.51
C VAL A 10 -30.85 35.35 -23.72
N THR A 11 -32.07 34.84 -23.97
CA THR A 11 -33.26 35.11 -23.17
C THR A 11 -33.21 34.32 -21.86
N ALA A 12 -33.64 34.98 -20.80
CA ALA A 12 -33.83 34.47 -19.44
C ALA A 12 -34.52 33.10 -19.41
N VAL A 13 -33.97 32.19 -18.61
CA VAL A 13 -34.61 30.92 -18.25
C VAL A 13 -35.65 31.23 -17.18
N SER A 14 -36.88 30.76 -17.44
CA SER A 14 -38.08 30.92 -16.63
C SER A 14 -37.96 30.26 -15.26
N GLU A 15 -38.40 30.98 -14.23
CA GLU A 15 -38.74 30.44 -12.91
C GLU A 15 -39.87 29.40 -13.05
N THR A 16 -39.56 28.13 -12.84
CA THR A 16 -40.53 27.12 -12.45
C THR A 16 -40.60 27.08 -10.92
N ALA A 17 -41.70 27.62 -10.40
CA ALA A 17 -42.02 27.62 -8.98
C ALA A 17 -42.17 26.18 -8.44
N ALA A 18 -41.18 25.73 -7.66
CA ALA A 18 -41.36 24.67 -6.68
C ALA A 18 -41.73 25.32 -5.34
N SER A 19 -42.98 25.14 -4.95
CA SER A 19 -43.56 25.64 -3.70
C SER A 19 -42.92 24.95 -2.49
N GLY A 20 -42.21 25.72 -1.67
CA GLY A 20 -41.65 25.28 -0.39
C GLY A 20 -40.54 26.20 0.11
N THR A 21 -40.77 27.51 0.19
CA THR A 21 -39.77 28.46 0.70
C THR A 21 -39.72 28.38 2.23
N ALA A 22 -38.83 27.53 2.75
CA ALA A 22 -38.14 27.87 3.99
C ALA A 22 -37.41 29.21 3.75
N ASP A 23 -37.43 30.13 4.73
CA ASP A 23 -36.60 31.33 4.67
C ASP A 23 -35.14 30.93 4.39
N PRO A 24 -34.39 31.70 3.56
CA PRO A 24 -32.99 31.38 3.28
C PRO A 24 -32.18 31.35 4.59
N VAL A 25 -31.66 30.18 4.95
CA VAL A 25 -30.89 29.96 6.17
C VAL A 25 -29.55 30.69 6.07
N VAL A 26 -29.36 31.75 6.86
CA VAL A 26 -28.13 32.57 6.86
C VAL A 26 -26.92 31.70 7.23
N PRO A 27 -25.88 31.58 6.37
CA PRO A 27 -24.71 30.79 6.68
C PRO A 27 -24.00 31.44 7.86
N ARG A 28 -23.85 30.68 8.93
CA ARG A 28 -23.11 31.10 10.12
C ARG A 28 -21.61 30.99 9.90
N VAL A 29 -21.18 30.06 9.05
CA VAL A 29 -19.78 29.83 8.70
C VAL A 29 -19.61 29.86 7.19
N VAL A 30 -18.73 30.74 6.70
CA VAL A 30 -18.40 30.83 5.28
C VAL A 30 -16.92 30.53 5.09
N ALA A 31 -16.60 29.52 4.28
CA ALA A 31 -15.25 29.32 3.79
C ALA A 31 -15.05 30.09 2.48
N VAL A 32 -14.01 30.92 2.42
CA VAL A 32 -13.62 31.67 1.23
C VAL A 32 -12.30 31.10 0.70
N VAL A 33 -12.30 30.75 -0.58
CA VAL A 33 -11.16 30.21 -1.32
C VAL A 33 -10.70 31.24 -2.34
N PRO A 34 -9.63 32.01 -2.08
CA PRO A 34 -9.09 32.94 -3.05
C PRO A 34 -8.27 32.20 -4.12
N ALA A 35 -8.73 32.19 -5.37
CA ALA A 35 -8.03 31.59 -6.50
C ALA A 35 -7.88 32.62 -7.63
N ARG A 36 -6.68 33.15 -7.87
CA ARG A 36 -6.43 34.09 -8.99
C ARG A 36 -5.92 33.36 -10.24
N GLY A 37 -6.23 33.86 -11.43
CA GLY A 37 -5.69 33.33 -12.69
C GLY A 37 -4.19 33.61 -12.87
N GLY A 38 -3.75 34.82 -12.52
CA GLY A 38 -2.38 35.31 -12.70
C GLY A 38 -1.36 34.79 -11.67
N SER A 39 -1.15 33.48 -11.62
CA SER A 39 -0.11 32.88 -10.76
C SER A 39 1.30 33.05 -11.35
N VAL A 40 2.29 33.42 -10.52
CA VAL A 40 3.67 33.76 -10.97
C VAL A 40 4.61 32.56 -10.92
N GLY A 41 4.69 31.85 -9.81
CA GLY A 41 5.63 30.72 -9.65
C GLY A 41 5.24 29.47 -10.44
N VAL A 42 3.94 29.23 -10.57
CA VAL A 42 3.37 28.17 -11.43
C VAL A 42 2.29 28.81 -12.31
N PRO A 43 2.43 28.82 -13.64
CA PRO A 43 1.39 29.32 -14.55
C PRO A 43 0.07 28.60 -14.31
N ARG A 44 -1.04 29.35 -14.22
CA ARG A 44 -2.38 28.80 -14.00
C ARG A 44 -2.48 27.83 -12.79
N LYS A 45 -1.63 28.01 -11.76
CA LYS A 45 -1.49 27.14 -10.58
C LYS A 45 -2.80 26.52 -10.07
N ASN A 46 -3.84 27.33 -9.89
CA ASN A 46 -5.10 26.88 -9.30
C ASN A 46 -5.86 25.84 -10.14
N LEU A 47 -5.53 25.69 -11.42
CA LEU A 47 -6.07 24.69 -12.34
C LEU A 47 -5.13 23.48 -12.54
N GLU A 48 -3.90 23.55 -12.02
CA GLU A 48 -3.00 22.40 -12.06
C GLU A 48 -3.56 21.26 -11.21
N GLN A 49 -3.43 20.05 -11.72
CA GLN A 49 -3.99 18.85 -11.08
C GLN A 49 -2.98 18.18 -10.14
N VAL A 50 -3.48 17.73 -8.99
CA VAL A 50 -2.79 16.87 -8.02
C VAL A 50 -3.70 15.69 -7.69
N GLY A 51 -3.30 14.47 -8.06
CA GLY A 51 -4.18 13.29 -7.98
C GLY A 51 -5.41 13.44 -8.89
N GLY A 52 -5.21 13.91 -10.12
CA GLY A 52 -6.29 14.13 -11.11
C GLY A 52 -7.26 15.27 -10.83
N VAL A 53 -7.16 15.93 -9.68
CA VAL A 53 -8.10 16.99 -9.27
C VAL A 53 -7.39 18.35 -9.26
N PRO A 54 -7.96 19.39 -9.91
CA PRO A 54 -7.46 20.76 -9.84
C PRO A 54 -7.30 21.27 -8.40
N LEU A 55 -6.27 22.08 -8.13
CA LEU A 55 -6.02 22.63 -6.79
C LEU A 55 -7.20 23.42 -6.22
N VAL A 56 -7.88 24.25 -7.02
CA VAL A 56 -9.07 24.99 -6.57
C VAL A 56 -10.21 24.05 -6.18
N GLU A 57 -10.42 22.99 -6.95
CA GLU A 57 -11.45 22.01 -6.68
C GLU A 57 -11.14 21.20 -5.42
N ARG A 58 -9.87 20.84 -5.18
CA ARG A 58 -9.44 20.19 -3.93
C ARG A 58 -9.77 21.03 -2.71
N ALA A 59 -9.48 22.34 -2.74
CA ALA A 59 -9.78 23.25 -1.64
C ALA A 59 -11.30 23.40 -1.41
N VAL A 60 -12.09 23.49 -2.49
CA VAL A 60 -13.56 23.54 -2.41
C VAL A 60 -14.11 22.27 -1.79
N ARG A 61 -13.69 21.09 -2.25
CA ARG A 61 -14.14 19.80 -1.72
C ARG A 61 -13.81 19.64 -0.25
N ALA A 62 -12.59 20.02 0.16
CA ALA A 62 -12.19 19.97 1.56
C ALA A 62 -13.06 20.87 2.45
N ALA A 63 -13.35 22.08 1.99
CA ALA A 63 -14.22 23.00 2.72
C ALA A 63 -15.68 22.54 2.76
N LEU A 64 -16.21 21.96 1.67
CA LEU A 64 -17.58 21.43 1.62
C LEU A 64 -17.77 20.19 2.50
N ALA A 65 -16.73 19.37 2.64
CA ALA A 65 -16.78 18.16 3.46
C ALA A 65 -16.66 18.44 4.96
N ALA A 66 -16.23 19.65 5.36
CA ALA A 66 -16.13 20.05 6.76
C ALA A 66 -17.54 20.36 7.33
N PRO A 67 -18.08 19.55 8.27
CA PRO A 67 -19.49 19.66 8.67
C PRO A 67 -19.91 21.01 9.26
N ALA A 68 -18.99 21.76 9.85
CA ALA A 68 -19.26 23.08 10.41
C ALA A 68 -19.29 24.23 9.37
N VAL A 69 -18.97 23.98 8.09
CA VAL A 69 -18.99 25.00 7.03
C VAL A 69 -20.35 25.01 6.33
N ASP A 70 -21.05 26.15 6.36
CA ASP A 70 -22.39 26.26 5.76
C ASP A 70 -22.34 26.65 4.28
N LEU A 71 -21.32 27.40 3.87
CA LEU A 71 -21.17 27.90 2.50
C LEU A 71 -19.70 28.00 2.11
N VAL A 72 -19.37 27.52 0.90
CA VAL A 72 -18.05 27.70 0.28
C VAL A 72 -18.14 28.71 -0.85
N VAL A 73 -17.25 29.70 -0.83
CA VAL A 73 -17.19 30.79 -1.80
C VAL A 73 -15.81 30.82 -2.45
N VAL A 74 -15.75 30.72 -3.78
CA VAL A 74 -14.50 30.93 -4.53
C VAL A 74 -14.48 32.36 -5.06
N SER A 75 -13.46 33.12 -4.68
CA SER A 75 -13.20 34.44 -5.26
C SER A 75 -12.15 34.30 -6.36
N THR A 76 -12.50 34.63 -7.60
CA THR A 76 -11.60 34.51 -8.76
C THR A 76 -11.84 35.61 -9.79
N ASP A 77 -10.79 36.01 -10.50
CA ASP A 77 -10.84 36.89 -11.68
C ASP A 77 -10.84 36.13 -13.01
N ASP A 78 -10.71 34.80 -12.95
CA ASP A 78 -10.57 33.90 -14.10
C ASP A 78 -11.83 33.06 -14.30
N GLU A 79 -12.37 33.07 -15.51
CA GLU A 79 -13.63 32.39 -15.88
C GLU A 79 -13.51 30.86 -15.84
N GLU A 80 -12.32 30.29 -16.09
CA GLU A 80 -12.14 28.84 -16.07
C GLU A 80 -12.03 28.33 -14.64
N ILE A 81 -11.31 29.07 -13.78
CA ILE A 81 -11.32 28.81 -12.32
C ILE A 81 -12.76 28.91 -11.78
N ALA A 82 -13.54 29.90 -12.23
CA ALA A 82 -14.94 30.05 -11.85
C ALA A 82 -15.76 28.83 -12.26
N ALA A 83 -15.61 28.35 -13.50
CA ALA A 83 -16.33 27.18 -13.98
C ALA A 83 -16.00 25.91 -13.15
N VAL A 84 -14.72 25.64 -12.91
CA VAL A 84 -14.27 24.49 -12.09
C VAL A 84 -14.80 24.59 -10.66
N ALA A 85 -14.71 25.78 -10.04
CA ALA A 85 -15.22 26.02 -8.70
C ALA A 85 -16.74 25.81 -8.58
N ALA A 86 -17.50 26.33 -9.55
CA ALA A 86 -18.95 26.17 -9.57
C ALA A 86 -19.35 24.70 -9.76
N ALA A 87 -18.66 23.98 -10.65
CA ALA A 87 -18.87 22.55 -10.85
C ALA A 87 -18.57 21.73 -9.59
N ALA A 88 -17.57 22.15 -8.80
CA ALA A 88 -17.24 21.54 -7.51
C ALA A 88 -18.22 21.90 -6.37
N GLY A 89 -19.24 22.74 -6.62
CA GLY A 89 -20.28 23.10 -5.65
C GLY A 89 -20.04 24.40 -4.89
N ALA A 90 -19.00 25.18 -5.23
CA ALA A 90 -18.77 26.48 -4.60
C ALA A 90 -19.62 27.59 -5.25
N ARG A 91 -19.98 28.59 -4.43
CA ARG A 91 -20.51 29.85 -4.95
C ARG A 91 -19.35 30.70 -5.48
N VAL A 92 -19.45 31.15 -6.73
CA VAL A 92 -18.40 31.98 -7.33
C VAL A 92 -18.68 33.47 -7.11
N VAL A 93 -17.63 34.19 -6.74
CA VAL A 93 -17.59 35.65 -6.69
C VAL A 93 -16.54 36.17 -7.66
N GLN A 94 -16.97 37.02 -8.59
CA GLN A 94 -16.06 37.68 -9.51
C GLN A 94 -15.19 38.70 -8.77
N ARG A 95 -13.88 38.50 -8.82
CA ARG A 95 -12.90 39.35 -8.15
C ARG A 95 -12.52 40.55 -9.04
N PRO A 96 -12.60 41.79 -8.54
CA PRO A 96 -12.15 42.96 -9.27
C PRO A 96 -10.65 42.93 -9.55
N THR A 97 -10.25 43.38 -10.74
CA THR A 97 -8.85 43.43 -11.19
C THR A 97 -7.92 44.16 -10.21
N ALA A 98 -8.43 45.19 -9.52
CA ALA A 98 -7.67 45.97 -8.52
C ALA A 98 -7.12 45.13 -7.34
N ILE A 99 -7.74 43.98 -7.05
CA ILE A 99 -7.33 43.07 -5.97
C ILE A 99 -6.93 41.67 -6.50
N SER A 100 -6.62 41.58 -7.79
CA SER A 100 -6.18 40.33 -8.44
C SER A 100 -4.68 40.29 -8.76
N GLY A 101 -3.98 41.40 -8.57
CA GLY A 101 -2.54 41.52 -8.85
C GLY A 101 -1.64 40.70 -7.91
N SER A 102 -0.35 40.61 -8.25
CA SER A 102 0.66 39.85 -7.48
C SER A 102 0.85 40.38 -6.05
N THR A 103 0.58 41.67 -5.82
CA THR A 103 0.71 42.38 -4.54
C THR A 103 -0.59 42.43 -3.74
N ALA A 104 -1.70 41.90 -4.26
CA ALA A 104 -2.97 41.86 -3.54
C ALA A 104 -2.91 40.82 -2.42
N SER A 105 -3.41 41.17 -1.23
CA SER A 105 -3.46 40.24 -0.10
C SER A 105 -4.65 39.28 -0.21
N SER A 106 -4.50 38.09 0.37
CA SER A 106 -5.60 37.13 0.50
C SER A 106 -6.78 37.73 1.26
N GLU A 107 -6.50 38.55 2.28
CA GLU A 107 -7.51 39.24 3.07
C GLU A 107 -8.38 40.19 2.24
N ALA A 108 -7.82 40.89 1.25
CA ALA A 108 -8.61 41.76 0.38
C ALA A 108 -9.62 40.96 -0.45
N ALA A 109 -9.23 39.78 -0.94
CA ALA A 109 -10.13 38.88 -1.66
C ALA A 109 -11.23 38.31 -0.74
N VAL A 110 -10.89 37.95 0.50
CA VAL A 110 -11.85 37.45 1.49
C VAL A 110 -12.88 38.53 1.86
N LEU A 111 -12.43 39.74 2.20
CA LEU A 111 -13.32 40.85 2.56
C LEU A 111 -14.23 41.23 1.40
N HIS A 112 -13.70 41.30 0.18
CA HIS A 112 -14.51 41.54 -1.01
C HIS A 112 -15.57 40.46 -1.20
N ALA A 113 -15.22 39.17 -1.02
CA ALA A 113 -16.19 38.09 -1.11
C ALA A 113 -17.32 38.27 -0.09
N LEU A 114 -17.00 38.59 1.16
CA LEU A 114 -17.99 38.86 2.20
C LEU A 114 -18.90 40.07 1.87
N ASP A 115 -18.38 41.09 1.19
CA ASP A 115 -19.17 42.27 0.77
C ASP A 115 -20.20 41.95 -0.32
N VAL A 116 -19.90 41.00 -1.20
CA VAL A 116 -20.70 40.75 -2.41
C VAL A 116 -21.50 39.45 -2.38
N ILE A 117 -21.28 38.57 -1.40
CA ILE A 117 -22.08 37.34 -1.25
C ILE A 117 -23.56 37.64 -1.04
N GLY A 118 -23.93 38.84 -0.58
CA GLY A 118 -25.32 39.29 -0.47
C GLY A 118 -26.05 38.78 0.76
N TRP A 119 -25.30 38.43 1.81
CA TRP A 119 -25.81 37.97 3.11
C TRP A 119 -25.15 38.82 4.20
N PRO A 120 -25.74 38.93 5.41
CA PRO A 120 -25.05 39.51 6.55
C PRO A 120 -23.72 38.78 6.84
N ASP A 121 -22.80 39.47 7.53
CA ASP A 121 -21.52 38.87 7.89
C ASP A 121 -21.74 37.55 8.66
N PRO A 122 -21.09 36.45 8.24
CA PRO A 122 -21.14 35.19 8.97
C PRO A 122 -20.47 35.35 10.33
N VAL A 123 -20.73 34.42 11.24
CA VAL A 123 -20.08 34.40 12.56
C VAL A 123 -18.59 34.08 12.42
N VAL A 124 -18.27 33.09 11.59
CA VAL A 124 -16.89 32.64 11.30
C VAL A 124 -16.64 32.71 9.81
N THR A 125 -15.47 33.23 9.45
CA THR A 125 -14.93 33.19 8.09
C THR A 125 -13.71 32.29 8.07
N VAL A 126 -13.66 31.33 7.16
CA VAL A 126 -12.50 30.47 6.96
C VAL A 126 -11.79 30.88 5.69
N LEU A 127 -10.53 31.30 5.76
CA LEU A 127 -9.68 31.43 4.58
C LEU A 127 -9.07 30.05 4.28
N VAL A 128 -9.32 29.49 3.11
CA VAL A 128 -8.73 28.22 2.65
C VAL A 128 -7.87 28.49 1.40
N GLN A 129 -6.62 28.00 1.37
CA GLN A 129 -5.72 28.25 0.24
C GLN A 129 -5.63 27.04 -0.70
N CYS A 130 -5.79 27.28 -2.01
CA CYS A 130 -5.59 26.25 -3.04
C CYS A 130 -4.16 25.70 -3.10
N THR A 131 -3.18 26.46 -2.58
CA THR A 131 -1.76 26.09 -2.61
C THR A 131 -1.41 24.96 -1.66
N SER A 132 -2.29 24.63 -0.72
CA SER A 132 -2.17 23.44 0.13
C SER A 132 -3.04 22.32 -0.44
N PRO A 133 -2.46 21.32 -1.14
CA PRO A 133 -3.27 20.33 -1.86
C PRO A 133 -3.95 19.31 -0.94
N PHE A 134 -3.43 19.06 0.26
CA PHE A 134 -3.82 17.95 1.14
C PHE A 134 -4.55 18.42 2.41
N ILE A 135 -5.58 19.25 2.24
CA ILE A 135 -6.40 19.76 3.35
C ILE A 135 -7.33 18.66 3.85
N ASP A 136 -7.25 18.35 5.14
CA ASP A 136 -8.18 17.44 5.82
C ASP A 136 -9.45 18.19 6.23
N PRO A 137 -10.66 17.75 5.80
CA PRO A 137 -11.92 18.35 6.21
C PRO A 137 -12.14 18.35 7.73
N ASP A 138 -11.68 17.31 8.43
CA ASP A 138 -11.84 17.20 9.88
C ASP A 138 -11.00 18.27 10.61
N ASP A 139 -9.82 18.59 10.08
CA ASP A 139 -8.97 19.65 10.62
C ASP A 139 -9.62 21.03 10.46
N VAL A 140 -10.24 21.30 9.30
CA VAL A 140 -11.00 22.53 9.05
C VAL A 140 -12.18 22.63 10.01
N ASP A 141 -12.94 21.55 10.17
CA ASP A 141 -14.11 21.47 11.04
C ASP A 141 -13.76 21.70 12.51
N VAL A 142 -12.69 21.07 13.02
CA VAL A 142 -12.20 21.29 14.40
C VAL A 142 -11.78 22.74 14.60
N ALA A 143 -11.07 23.35 13.64
CA ALA A 143 -10.65 24.74 13.73
C ALA A 143 -11.84 25.71 13.77
N VAL A 144 -12.85 25.49 12.92
CA VAL A 144 -14.09 26.28 12.91
C VAL A 144 -14.82 26.17 14.26
N ARG A 145 -15.00 24.95 14.78
CA ARG A 145 -15.71 24.73 16.05
C ARG A 145 -15.03 25.42 17.23
N ARG A 146 -13.69 25.49 17.24
CA ARG A 146 -12.94 26.21 18.28
C ARG A 146 -13.21 27.72 18.26
N VAL A 147 -13.34 28.33 17.08
CA VAL A 147 -13.71 29.75 16.96
C VAL A 147 -15.19 29.95 17.30
N LEU A 148 -16.07 29.05 16.88
CA LEU A 148 -17.50 29.10 17.24
C LEU A 148 -17.71 29.06 18.75
N ALA A 149 -16.98 28.19 19.47
CA ALA A 149 -17.06 28.09 20.93
C ALA A 149 -16.83 29.45 21.61
N ARG A 150 -15.91 30.28 21.09
CA ARG A 150 -15.66 31.64 21.59
C ARG A 150 -16.86 32.56 21.40
N VAL A 151 -17.50 32.50 20.23
CA VAL A 151 -18.65 33.36 19.92
C VAL A 151 -19.89 32.93 20.72
N GLU A 152 -19.98 31.66 21.09
CA GLU A 152 -21.07 31.09 21.90
C GLU A 152 -20.87 31.30 23.41
N GLY A 153 -19.87 32.09 23.82
CA GLY A 153 -19.59 32.44 25.21
C GLY A 153 -18.72 31.43 25.96
N GLY A 154 -18.18 30.43 25.26
CA GLY A 154 -17.21 29.48 25.79
C GLY A 154 -15.76 29.98 25.69
N GLU A 155 -14.83 29.13 26.15
CA GLU A 155 -13.40 29.32 25.96
C GLU A 155 -12.99 28.88 24.55
N GLY A 156 -12.35 29.78 23.80
CA GLY A 156 -11.90 29.54 22.44
C GLY A 156 -11.15 30.74 21.86
N PRO A 157 -10.29 30.54 20.87
CA PRO A 157 -9.52 31.62 20.25
C PRO A 157 -10.37 32.45 19.26
N ASP A 158 -9.90 33.66 18.96
CA ASP A 158 -10.46 34.51 17.90
C ASP A 158 -10.06 34.04 16.50
N VAL A 159 -8.89 33.41 16.39
CA VAL A 159 -8.30 32.89 15.16
C VAL A 159 -7.69 31.51 15.41
N VAL A 160 -7.92 30.55 14.51
CA VAL A 160 -7.21 29.27 14.46
C VAL A 160 -6.53 29.11 13.11
N LEU A 161 -5.21 28.90 13.11
CA LEU A 161 -4.43 28.59 11.90
C LEU A 161 -3.89 27.15 11.91
N SER A 162 -3.75 26.57 10.72
CA SER A 162 -3.13 25.27 10.51
C SER A 162 -1.60 25.35 10.60
N VAL A 163 -1.00 24.48 11.42
CA VAL A 163 0.45 24.39 11.63
C VAL A 163 0.96 22.95 11.63
N ALA A 164 2.21 22.76 11.20
CA ALA A 164 2.95 21.52 11.37
C ALA A 164 4.04 21.68 12.43
N ALA A 165 4.18 20.71 13.32
CA ALA A 165 5.27 20.70 14.29
C ALA A 165 6.61 20.45 13.59
N THR A 166 7.61 21.29 13.87
CA THR A 166 8.96 21.18 13.33
C THR A 166 10.02 21.29 14.43
N HIS A 167 11.10 20.54 14.26
CA HIS A 167 12.28 20.59 15.13
C HIS A 167 13.52 21.10 14.37
N GLU A 168 13.31 21.67 13.18
CA GLU A 168 14.37 22.23 12.37
C GLU A 168 15.10 23.35 13.11
N PHE A 169 16.36 23.52 12.75
CA PHE A 169 17.20 24.60 13.25
C PHE A 169 17.26 25.66 12.18
N TRP A 170 16.69 26.81 12.47
CA TRP A 170 16.70 27.94 11.56
C TRP A 170 17.91 28.83 11.82
N TRP A 171 18.45 29.35 10.73
CA TRP A 171 19.58 30.27 10.70
C TRP A 171 19.21 31.41 9.77
N ARG A 172 19.68 32.62 10.08
CA ARG A 172 19.49 33.80 9.24
C ARG A 172 20.81 34.52 9.04
N THR A 173 20.89 35.30 7.96
CA THR A 173 21.99 36.21 7.68
C THR A 173 21.51 37.65 7.88
N ASP A 174 22.12 38.38 8.82
CA ASP A 174 21.93 39.83 8.98
C ASP A 174 23.28 40.51 8.68
N ASP A 175 23.36 41.33 7.63
CA ASP A 175 24.58 42.07 7.25
C ASP A 175 25.85 41.18 7.24
N ASP A 176 25.80 40.07 6.49
CA ASP A 176 26.86 39.03 6.39
C ASP A 176 27.18 38.25 7.69
N ALA A 177 26.50 38.54 8.80
CA ALA A 177 26.61 37.77 10.04
C ALA A 177 25.57 36.64 10.11
N VAL A 178 26.03 35.41 10.34
CA VAL A 178 25.17 34.23 10.53
C VAL A 178 24.67 34.17 11.97
N ARG A 179 23.35 34.07 12.16
CA ARG A 179 22.71 33.99 13.47
C ARG A 179 21.74 32.81 13.55
N ALA A 180 21.82 32.09 14.66
CA ALA A 180 20.84 31.09 15.04
C ALA A 180 19.49 31.75 15.35
N VAL A 181 18.40 31.16 14.88
CA VAL A 181 17.02 31.59 15.19
C VAL A 181 16.44 30.61 16.21
N GLY A 182 15.98 31.13 17.34
CA GLY A 182 15.37 30.33 18.42
C GLY A 182 16.32 29.45 19.22
N HIS A 183 17.64 29.57 19.04
CA HIS A 183 18.66 28.89 19.86
C HIS A 183 19.97 29.69 19.92
N SER A 184 20.90 29.29 20.78
CA SER A 184 22.22 29.90 20.90
C SER A 184 23.26 29.17 20.04
N VAL A 185 24.17 29.92 19.42
CA VAL A 185 25.30 29.34 18.66
C VAL A 185 26.21 28.51 19.57
N LEU A 186 26.33 28.89 20.85
CA LEU A 186 27.16 28.19 21.84
C LEU A 186 26.45 26.98 22.47
N HIS A 187 25.14 26.87 22.32
CA HIS A 187 24.34 25.80 22.91
C HIS A 187 23.19 25.42 21.99
N ARG A 188 23.42 24.34 21.23
CA ARG A 188 22.40 23.71 20.39
C ARG A 188 21.72 22.57 21.17
N PRO A 189 20.47 22.75 21.62
CA PRO A 189 19.76 21.71 22.38
C PRO A 189 19.52 20.46 21.52
N ARG A 190 19.49 19.27 22.15
CA ARG A 190 19.12 18.04 21.45
C ARG A 190 17.63 18.08 21.09
N ARG A 191 17.25 17.46 19.96
CA ARG A 191 15.85 17.42 19.50
C ARG A 191 14.88 16.94 20.57
N GLN A 192 15.27 15.93 21.34
CA GLN A 192 14.46 15.31 22.40
C GLN A 192 14.27 16.17 23.66
N ASP A 193 15.03 17.25 23.81
CA ASP A 193 14.96 18.14 24.99
C ASP A 193 14.29 19.48 24.66
N ARG A 194 13.69 19.63 23.48
CA ARG A 194 13.18 20.90 22.97
C ARG A 194 11.73 20.77 22.53
N ASP A 195 10.90 21.71 22.98
CA ASP A 195 9.53 21.85 22.48
C ASP A 195 9.53 22.20 20.98
N PRO A 196 8.60 21.63 20.19
CA PRO A 196 8.54 21.90 18.77
C PRO A 196 8.27 23.38 18.48
N HIS A 197 8.85 23.88 17.40
CA HIS A 197 8.31 25.07 16.74
C HIS A 197 7.13 24.66 15.87
N TYR A 198 6.28 25.62 15.53
CA TYR A 198 5.13 25.41 14.68
C TYR A 198 5.28 26.22 13.40
N ARG A 199 5.36 25.52 12.28
CA ARG A 199 5.41 26.12 10.94
C ARG A 199 3.98 26.22 10.42
N GLU A 200 3.57 27.41 10.03
CA GLU A 200 2.33 27.61 9.29
C GLU A 200 2.31 26.75 8.02
N THR A 201 1.18 26.13 7.72
CA THR A 201 1.04 25.30 6.51
C THR A 201 0.38 26.00 5.35
N GLY A 202 -0.23 27.17 5.59
CA GLY A 202 -1.03 27.87 4.60
C GLY A 202 -2.37 27.19 4.26
N ALA A 203 -2.72 26.05 4.88
CA ALA A 203 -3.91 25.30 4.49
C ALA A 203 -5.21 26.05 4.80
N PHE A 204 -5.40 26.48 6.05
CA PHE A 204 -6.60 27.23 6.44
C PHE A 204 -6.40 28.14 7.65
N TYR A 205 -7.32 29.10 7.76
CA TYR A 205 -7.42 30.07 8.87
C TYR A 205 -8.90 30.27 9.21
N ALA A 206 -9.36 29.72 10.32
CA ALA A 206 -10.68 30.01 10.85
C ALA A 206 -10.63 31.28 11.70
N MET A 207 -11.48 32.26 11.40
CA MET A 207 -11.42 33.58 12.02
C MET A 207 -12.82 34.04 12.42
N ARG A 208 -12.94 34.69 13.58
CA ARG A 208 -14.15 35.44 13.91
C ARG A 208 -14.31 36.60 12.92
N THR A 209 -15.39 36.61 12.14
CA THR A 209 -15.57 37.57 11.04
C THR A 209 -15.56 39.02 11.50
N SER A 210 -16.16 39.32 12.65
CA SER A 210 -16.17 40.68 13.19
C SER A 210 -14.77 41.21 13.53
N GLY A 211 -13.84 40.35 13.93
CA GLY A 211 -12.45 40.74 14.16
C GLY A 211 -11.68 40.94 12.85
N LEU A 212 -11.93 40.09 11.85
CA LEU A 212 -11.39 40.26 10.49
C LEU A 212 -11.86 41.59 9.88
N ARG A 213 -13.15 41.92 10.01
CA ARG A 213 -13.72 43.20 9.55
C ARG A 213 -13.10 44.41 10.23
N ALA A 214 -12.95 44.35 11.56
CA ALA A 214 -12.44 45.46 12.34
C ALA A 214 -10.96 45.76 12.06
N THR A 215 -10.15 44.72 11.80
CA THR A 215 -8.71 44.86 11.66
C THR A 215 -8.22 44.86 10.21
N GLY A 216 -8.98 44.25 9.31
CA GLY A 216 -8.56 43.97 7.94
C GLY A 216 -7.40 42.96 7.85
N ARG A 217 -7.13 42.20 8.93
CA ARG A 217 -6.00 41.26 9.04
C ARG A 217 -6.48 39.89 9.45
N ARG A 218 -5.79 38.82 9.02
CA ARG A 218 -6.10 37.44 9.43
C ARG A 218 -5.72 37.10 10.87
N PHE A 219 -4.81 37.88 11.47
CA PHE A 219 -4.33 37.67 12.84
C PHE A 219 -4.76 38.82 13.75
N PHE A 220 -5.51 38.50 14.79
CA PHE A 220 -6.00 39.41 15.82
C PHE A 220 -6.47 38.61 17.03
N GLY A 221 -6.60 39.29 18.17
CA GLY A 221 -7.12 38.67 19.39
C GLY A 221 -6.30 37.47 19.86
N GLU A 222 -6.97 36.47 20.42
CA GLU A 222 -6.33 35.21 20.83
C GLU A 222 -6.13 34.27 19.63
N ILE A 223 -4.91 33.77 19.45
CA ILE A 223 -4.54 32.89 18.32
C ILE A 223 -4.35 31.47 18.84
N GLY A 224 -5.13 30.53 18.31
CA GLY A 224 -4.99 29.10 18.54
C GLY A 224 -4.25 28.41 17.40
N LEU A 225 -3.41 27.45 17.72
CA LEU A 225 -2.75 26.58 16.75
C LEU A 225 -3.56 25.30 16.56
N HIS A 226 -3.74 24.84 15.32
CA HIS A 226 -4.27 23.52 14.99
C HIS A 226 -3.20 22.68 14.29
N LEU A 227 -2.83 21.55 14.88
CA LEU A 227 -1.79 20.68 14.33
C LEU A 227 -2.34 19.84 13.19
N VAL A 228 -1.68 19.89 12.05
CA VAL A 228 -1.93 19.01 10.90
C VAL A 228 -0.76 18.05 10.70
N ASP A 229 -0.98 16.97 9.94
CA ASP A 229 0.09 16.02 9.62
C ASP A 229 1.24 16.71 8.85
N PRO A 230 2.49 16.66 9.34
CA PRO A 230 3.63 17.23 8.63
C PRO A 230 3.82 16.69 7.20
N ARG A 231 3.33 15.48 6.90
CA ARG A 231 3.39 14.85 5.57
C ARG A 231 2.45 15.50 4.56
N THR A 232 1.36 16.12 5.02
CA THR A 232 0.36 16.80 4.17
C THR A 232 0.62 18.31 4.09
N ALA A 233 1.51 18.84 4.93
CA ALA A 233 1.87 20.25 5.04
C ALA A 233 2.77 20.77 3.89
N ILE A 234 2.30 20.64 2.65
CA ILE A 234 2.95 21.15 1.44
C ILE A 234 2.24 22.41 0.97
N GLU A 235 3.00 23.47 0.75
CA GLU A 235 2.52 24.68 0.09
C GLU A 235 3.17 24.78 -1.29
N ILE A 236 2.35 24.80 -2.34
CA ILE A 236 2.83 24.84 -3.73
C ILE A 236 3.07 26.30 -4.11
N ASP A 237 4.33 26.70 -4.19
CA ASP A 237 4.72 28.03 -4.65
C ASP A 237 5.42 28.00 -6.01
N ASP A 238 6.18 26.95 -6.28
CA ASP A 238 6.90 26.68 -7.51
C ASP A 238 6.60 25.28 -8.11
N THR A 239 7.30 24.98 -9.20
CA THR A 239 7.10 23.73 -9.95
C THR A 239 7.66 22.50 -9.24
N HIS A 240 8.63 22.65 -8.33
CA HIS A 240 9.19 21.56 -7.55
C HIS A 240 8.20 21.10 -6.47
N GLU A 241 7.53 22.01 -5.76
CA GLU A 241 6.49 21.61 -4.80
C GLU A 241 5.27 21.00 -5.51
N LEU A 242 4.91 21.51 -6.69
CA LEU A 242 3.85 20.89 -7.49
C LEU A 242 4.22 19.46 -7.91
N TRP A 243 5.46 19.25 -8.34
CA TRP A 243 5.97 17.91 -8.66
C TRP A 243 5.92 16.97 -7.45
N LEU A 244 6.37 17.44 -6.28
CA LEU A 244 6.33 16.68 -5.04
C LEU A 244 4.89 16.33 -4.65
N ALA A 245 3.98 17.30 -4.69
CA ALA A 245 2.57 17.09 -4.39
C ALA A 245 1.94 16.02 -5.30
N ARG A 246 2.23 16.04 -6.61
CA ARG A 246 1.72 15.02 -7.54
C ARG A 246 2.16 13.61 -7.18
N ARG A 247 3.42 13.41 -6.81
CA ARG A 247 3.93 12.10 -6.42
C ARG A 247 3.35 11.63 -5.09
N LEU A 248 3.15 12.54 -4.15
CA LEU A 248 2.55 12.22 -2.86
C LEU A 248 1.05 11.91 -2.94
N ALA A 249 0.32 12.45 -3.92
CA ALA A 249 -1.10 12.20 -4.08
C ALA A 249 -1.46 10.72 -4.29
N GLY A 250 -0.55 9.91 -4.84
CA GLY A 250 -0.76 8.46 -5.02
C GLY A 250 -0.40 7.61 -3.80
N VAL A 251 0.23 8.20 -2.77
CA VAL A 251 0.83 7.50 -1.62
C VAL A 251 0.22 7.94 -0.29
N LEU A 252 -0.10 9.24 -0.16
CA LEU A 252 -0.79 9.75 1.01
C LEU A 252 -2.23 9.24 1.02
N PRO A 253 -2.80 8.92 2.19
CA PRO A 253 -4.22 8.67 2.29
C PRO A 253 -4.95 9.93 1.82
N THR A 254 -5.51 9.87 0.62
CA THR A 254 -6.44 10.89 0.15
C THR A 254 -7.66 10.80 1.07
N PRO A 255 -8.20 11.92 1.57
CA PRO A 255 -9.52 11.90 2.16
C PRO A 255 -10.42 11.17 1.18
N SER A 256 -11.06 10.06 1.60
CA SER A 256 -12.02 9.39 0.75
C SER A 256 -13.16 10.38 0.60
N TRP A 257 -13.09 11.19 -0.45
CA TRP A 257 -14.29 11.71 -1.05
C TRP A 257 -15.02 10.42 -1.45
N ASP A 258 -16.01 10.01 -0.65
CA ASP A 258 -16.99 8.99 -1.04
C ASP A 258 -17.85 9.56 -2.18
N GLU A 259 -17.17 10.12 -3.17
CA GLU A 259 -17.73 10.75 -4.33
C GLU A 259 -18.26 9.61 -5.18
N PRO A 260 -19.58 9.55 -5.38
CA PRO A 260 -20.17 8.57 -6.26
C PRO A 260 -19.58 8.76 -7.65
N VAL A 261 -19.19 7.67 -8.32
CA VAL A 261 -18.69 7.71 -9.69
C VAL A 261 -19.87 7.91 -10.65
N ASP A 262 -20.48 9.10 -10.62
CA ASP A 262 -21.58 9.49 -11.50
C ASP A 262 -21.03 9.91 -12.86
N VAL A 263 -21.00 8.95 -13.79
CA VAL A 263 -20.52 9.13 -15.15
C VAL A 263 -21.55 8.66 -16.17
N ASP A 264 -21.51 9.27 -17.35
CA ASP A 264 -22.37 8.96 -18.48
C ASP A 264 -21.83 7.81 -19.33
N ALA A 265 -20.51 7.59 -19.32
CA ALA A 265 -19.85 6.50 -20.02
C ALA A 265 -18.55 6.06 -19.34
N ILE A 266 -18.10 4.86 -19.68
CA ILE A 266 -16.86 4.26 -19.18
C ILE A 266 -15.97 3.88 -20.36
N VAL A 267 -14.70 4.24 -20.27
CA VAL A 267 -13.62 3.79 -21.15
C VAL A 267 -12.66 2.96 -20.30
N THR A 268 -12.19 1.84 -20.83
CA THR A 268 -11.20 1.01 -20.16
C THR A 268 -10.07 0.71 -21.13
N ASP A 269 -8.82 0.75 -20.67
CA ASP A 269 -7.78 0.00 -21.37
C ASP A 269 -8.12 -1.50 -21.36
N PHE A 270 -7.47 -2.27 -22.22
CA PHE A 270 -7.58 -3.71 -22.22
C PHE A 270 -6.50 -4.37 -21.37
N ASP A 271 -5.25 -4.15 -21.73
CA ASP A 271 -4.07 -4.77 -21.11
C ASP A 271 -3.86 -4.18 -19.71
N GLY A 272 -3.75 -5.06 -18.71
CA GLY A 272 -3.57 -4.66 -17.31
C GLY A 272 -4.78 -3.97 -16.68
N VAL A 273 -5.92 -3.98 -17.38
CA VAL A 273 -7.23 -3.57 -16.84
C VAL A 273 -8.21 -4.73 -16.89
N HIS A 274 -8.52 -5.25 -18.08
CA HIS A 274 -9.31 -6.49 -18.24
C HIS A 274 -8.44 -7.74 -18.08
N THR A 275 -7.13 -7.63 -18.31
CA THR A 275 -6.11 -8.66 -18.13
C THR A 275 -5.19 -8.30 -16.96
N ASP A 276 -4.39 -9.25 -16.48
CA ASP A 276 -3.36 -9.06 -15.44
C ASP A 276 -1.97 -8.77 -16.04
N ASP A 277 -1.93 -8.16 -17.23
CA ASP A 277 -0.73 -7.88 -18.04
C ASP A 277 0.08 -9.13 -18.44
N ARG A 278 -0.50 -10.33 -18.32
CA ARG A 278 0.12 -11.58 -18.76
C ARG A 278 -0.47 -12.08 -20.06
N ALA A 279 0.41 -12.40 -20.99
CA ALA A 279 0.12 -13.12 -22.21
C ALA A 279 0.88 -14.45 -22.25
N TRP A 280 0.24 -15.52 -22.71
CA TRP A 280 0.86 -16.79 -23.07
C TRP A 280 1.01 -16.87 -24.58
N ILE A 281 2.23 -17.04 -25.06
CA ILE A 281 2.52 -17.15 -26.49
C ILE A 281 2.88 -18.59 -26.81
N THR A 282 2.16 -19.21 -27.74
CA THR A 282 2.44 -20.56 -28.25
C THR A 282 3.58 -20.52 -29.27
N ALA A 283 4.15 -21.68 -29.58
CA ALA A 283 5.30 -21.79 -30.50
C ALA A 283 5.01 -21.33 -31.94
N ASP A 284 3.74 -21.30 -32.35
CA ASP A 284 3.30 -20.78 -33.65
C ASP A 284 2.99 -19.26 -33.62
N GLY A 285 3.24 -18.60 -32.49
CA GLY A 285 3.01 -17.17 -32.30
C GLY A 285 1.58 -16.79 -31.93
N THR A 286 0.72 -17.76 -31.59
CA THR A 286 -0.63 -17.45 -31.08
C THR A 286 -0.55 -16.92 -29.66
N GLU A 287 -1.17 -15.77 -29.42
CA GLU A 287 -1.24 -15.17 -28.10
C GLU A 287 -2.55 -15.54 -27.38
N HIS A 288 -2.45 -15.82 -26.08
CA HIS A 288 -3.58 -16.01 -25.19
C HIS A 288 -3.46 -15.08 -24.00
N VAL A 289 -4.55 -14.44 -23.60
CA VAL A 289 -4.63 -13.64 -22.36
C VAL A 289 -5.76 -14.15 -21.47
N ALA A 290 -5.63 -13.92 -20.17
CA ALA A 290 -6.68 -14.24 -19.20
C ALA A 290 -7.46 -12.99 -18.85
N VAL A 291 -8.76 -13.16 -18.67
CA VAL A 291 -9.67 -12.08 -18.27
C VAL A 291 -10.56 -12.54 -17.13
N HIS A 292 -10.91 -11.61 -16.23
CA HIS A 292 -11.79 -11.93 -15.13
C HIS A 292 -13.23 -12.13 -15.61
N ARG A 293 -13.91 -13.17 -15.09
CA ARG A 293 -15.34 -13.40 -15.39
C ARG A 293 -16.24 -12.38 -14.70
N GLY A 294 -15.89 -11.96 -13.49
CA GLY A 294 -16.64 -10.94 -12.75
C GLY A 294 -16.69 -9.60 -13.48
N ASP A 295 -15.62 -9.23 -14.19
CA ASP A 295 -15.59 -8.00 -15.01
C ASP A 295 -16.62 -8.05 -16.12
N GLY A 296 -16.82 -9.23 -16.73
CA GLY A 296 -17.87 -9.42 -17.73
C GLY A 296 -19.28 -9.25 -17.14
N LEU A 297 -19.51 -9.64 -15.88
CA LEU A 297 -20.78 -9.40 -15.20
C LEU A 297 -20.98 -7.91 -14.87
N GLY A 298 -19.90 -7.20 -14.50
CA GLY A 298 -19.94 -5.75 -14.28
C GLY A 298 -20.30 -5.00 -15.56
N VAL A 299 -19.63 -5.31 -16.66
CA VAL A 299 -19.91 -4.71 -17.98
C VAL A 299 -21.33 -5.02 -18.45
N ALA A 300 -21.81 -6.25 -18.26
CA ALA A 300 -23.19 -6.60 -18.60
C ALA A 300 -24.21 -5.75 -17.82
N ALA A 301 -23.97 -5.50 -16.54
CA ALA A 301 -24.83 -4.68 -15.70
C ALA A 301 -24.83 -3.20 -16.11
N LEU A 302 -23.66 -2.65 -16.42
CA LEU A 302 -23.53 -1.29 -16.95
C LEU A 302 -24.33 -1.11 -18.24
N ARG A 303 -24.26 -2.09 -19.14
CA ARG A 303 -25.07 -2.09 -20.36
C ARG A 303 -26.57 -2.17 -20.08
N THR A 304 -26.99 -3.00 -19.12
CA THR A 304 -28.40 -3.06 -18.68
C THR A 304 -28.86 -1.72 -18.12
N ALA A 305 -28.00 -0.99 -17.39
CA ALA A 305 -28.26 0.35 -16.88
C ALA A 305 -28.08 1.46 -17.94
N GLY A 306 -27.82 1.11 -19.21
CA GLY A 306 -27.66 2.06 -20.30
C GLY A 306 -26.38 2.89 -20.27
N VAL A 307 -25.34 2.46 -19.54
CA VAL A 307 -24.02 3.11 -19.52
C VAL A 307 -23.19 2.54 -20.68
N PRO A 308 -22.82 3.35 -21.70
CA PRO A 308 -21.92 2.93 -22.76
C PRO A 308 -20.55 2.59 -22.20
N VAL A 309 -19.96 1.51 -22.74
CA VAL A 309 -18.61 1.07 -22.40
C VAL A 309 -17.79 1.00 -23.69
N LEU A 310 -16.58 1.55 -23.66
CA LEU A 310 -15.58 1.46 -24.71
C LEU A 310 -14.33 0.75 -24.18
N VAL A 311 -13.83 -0.24 -24.92
CA VAL A 311 -12.47 -0.77 -24.73
C VAL A 311 -11.54 -0.04 -25.70
N LEU A 312 -10.54 0.67 -25.18
CA LEU A 312 -9.56 1.42 -25.96
C LEU A 312 -8.15 0.88 -25.72
N SER A 313 -7.55 0.21 -26.71
CA SER A 313 -6.23 -0.44 -26.56
C SER A 313 -5.29 -0.13 -27.73
N THR A 314 -3.99 -0.13 -27.43
CA THR A 314 -2.91 -0.11 -28.43
C THR A 314 -2.69 -1.49 -29.07
N GLU A 315 -3.23 -2.56 -28.46
CA GLU A 315 -3.04 -3.94 -28.91
C GLU A 315 -3.67 -4.18 -30.29
N ARG A 316 -2.86 -4.74 -31.19
CA ARG A 316 -3.23 -5.01 -32.58
C ARG A 316 -3.79 -6.42 -32.75
N ASP A 317 -3.48 -7.33 -31.83
CA ASP A 317 -4.02 -8.68 -31.81
C ASP A 317 -5.56 -8.66 -31.73
N GLY A 318 -6.19 -9.66 -32.34
CA GLY A 318 -7.64 -9.79 -32.41
C GLY A 318 -8.30 -10.11 -31.06
N VAL A 319 -7.54 -10.42 -30.01
CA VAL A 319 -8.05 -10.82 -28.70
C VAL A 319 -8.89 -9.73 -28.02
N VAL A 320 -8.49 -8.46 -28.17
CA VAL A 320 -9.25 -7.31 -27.65
C VAL A 320 -10.62 -7.23 -28.30
N ALA A 321 -10.65 -7.29 -29.64
CA ALA A 321 -11.89 -7.26 -30.41
C ALA A 321 -12.77 -8.48 -30.10
N ALA A 322 -12.18 -9.66 -29.90
CA ALA A 322 -12.92 -10.86 -29.52
C ALA A 322 -13.57 -10.70 -28.14
N ARG A 323 -12.86 -10.13 -27.16
CA ARG A 323 -13.40 -9.88 -25.82
C ARG A 323 -14.49 -8.82 -25.86
N ALA A 324 -14.28 -7.69 -26.52
CA ALA A 324 -15.29 -6.64 -26.63
C ALA A 324 -16.58 -7.16 -27.30
N ARG A 325 -16.46 -7.95 -28.38
CA ARG A 325 -17.60 -8.60 -29.03
C ARG A 325 -18.36 -9.53 -28.09
N LYS A 326 -17.65 -10.28 -27.24
CA LYS A 326 -18.27 -11.15 -26.22
C LYS A 326 -19.01 -10.35 -25.15
N LEU A 327 -18.50 -9.18 -24.76
CA LEU A 327 -19.13 -8.28 -23.79
C LEU A 327 -20.27 -7.46 -24.40
N GLY A 328 -20.28 -7.29 -25.73
CA GLY A 328 -21.25 -6.49 -26.46
C GLY A 328 -21.01 -4.98 -26.28
N VAL A 329 -19.74 -4.56 -26.26
CA VAL A 329 -19.30 -3.17 -26.05
C VAL A 329 -18.53 -2.66 -27.26
N ASP A 330 -18.37 -1.34 -27.35
CA ASP A 330 -17.55 -0.71 -28.38
C ASP A 330 -16.06 -1.03 -28.15
N VAL A 331 -15.31 -1.08 -29.24
CA VAL A 331 -13.86 -1.31 -29.20
C VAL A 331 -13.14 -0.46 -30.23
N LEU A 332 -12.07 0.17 -29.79
CA LEU A 332 -11.06 0.81 -30.62
C LEU A 332 -9.72 0.17 -30.23
N HIS A 333 -9.15 -0.66 -31.10
CA HIS A 333 -7.90 -1.39 -30.84
C HIS A 333 -6.90 -1.19 -31.98
N GLY A 334 -5.62 -1.44 -31.72
CA GLY A 334 -4.52 -1.10 -32.63
C GLY A 334 -4.35 0.41 -32.82
N VAL A 335 -4.76 1.20 -31.82
CA VAL A 335 -4.73 2.66 -31.85
C VAL A 335 -3.49 3.14 -31.11
N ASP A 336 -2.54 3.75 -31.82
CA ASP A 336 -1.33 4.28 -31.21
C ASP A 336 -1.61 5.61 -30.44
N ASP A 337 -2.51 6.46 -30.96
CA ASP A 337 -2.93 7.73 -30.32
C ASP A 337 -4.30 7.59 -29.63
N LYS A 338 -4.28 7.14 -28.38
CA LYS A 338 -5.49 6.95 -27.57
C LYS A 338 -6.25 8.26 -27.32
N GLU A 339 -5.58 9.39 -27.20
CA GLU A 339 -6.25 10.68 -26.93
C GLU A 339 -7.10 11.11 -28.13
N ALA A 340 -6.53 11.07 -29.34
CA ALA A 340 -7.25 11.44 -30.55
C ALA A 340 -8.47 10.53 -30.79
N ALA A 341 -8.29 9.21 -30.63
CA ALA A 341 -9.37 8.25 -30.78
C ALA A 341 -10.48 8.43 -29.73
N LEU A 342 -10.10 8.73 -28.48
CA LEU A 342 -11.07 9.04 -27.45
C LEU A 342 -11.85 10.32 -27.76
N ARG A 343 -11.20 11.40 -28.20
CA ARG A 343 -11.88 12.64 -28.63
C ARG A 343 -12.90 12.39 -29.73
N GLU A 344 -12.53 11.58 -30.72
CA GLU A 344 -13.44 11.23 -31.82
C GLU A 344 -14.65 10.44 -31.31
N TRP A 345 -14.43 9.39 -30.49
CA TRP A 345 -15.51 8.58 -29.93
C TRP A 345 -16.46 9.40 -29.04
N LEU A 346 -15.93 10.28 -28.19
CA LEU A 346 -16.72 11.21 -27.37
C LEU A 346 -17.59 12.13 -28.24
N SER A 347 -17.02 12.67 -29.33
CA SER A 347 -17.75 13.53 -30.27
C SER A 347 -18.86 12.77 -31.00
N VAL A 348 -18.60 11.55 -31.48
CA VAL A 348 -19.59 10.71 -32.18
C VAL A 348 -20.76 10.37 -31.26
N ASN A 349 -20.46 10.04 -30.00
CA ASN A 349 -21.47 9.66 -29.00
C ASN A 349 -22.08 10.86 -28.26
N ARG A 350 -21.62 12.09 -28.54
CA ARG A 350 -22.07 13.34 -27.91
C ARG A 350 -21.95 13.32 -26.38
N LEU A 351 -20.84 12.79 -25.90
CA LEU A 351 -20.53 12.69 -24.47
C LEU A 351 -19.70 13.88 -24.00
N ASP A 352 -20.00 14.39 -22.82
CA ASP A 352 -19.18 15.40 -22.15
C ASP A 352 -17.96 14.71 -21.51
N PRO A 353 -16.71 15.06 -21.91
CA PRO A 353 -15.51 14.48 -21.31
C PRO A 353 -15.48 14.58 -19.78
N ALA A 354 -16.08 15.63 -19.19
CA ALA A 354 -16.14 15.81 -17.74
C ALA A 354 -16.99 14.74 -17.02
N ARG A 355 -17.92 14.09 -17.74
CA ARG A 355 -18.79 13.01 -17.23
C ARG A 355 -18.39 11.63 -17.74
N VAL A 356 -17.14 11.44 -18.17
CA VAL A 356 -16.63 10.13 -18.61
C VAL A 356 -15.57 9.61 -17.65
N ALA A 357 -15.64 8.32 -17.33
CA ALA A 357 -14.58 7.60 -16.63
C ALA A 357 -13.62 6.93 -17.61
N TYR A 358 -12.32 7.02 -17.35
CA TYR A 358 -11.29 6.23 -18.03
C TYR A 358 -10.53 5.41 -17.00
N LEU A 359 -10.54 4.08 -17.13
CA LEU A 359 -9.76 3.17 -16.29
C LEU A 359 -8.52 2.69 -17.04
N GLY A 360 -7.33 3.08 -16.56
CA GLY A 360 -6.04 2.71 -17.14
C GLY A 360 -5.07 2.10 -16.13
N ASN A 361 -3.94 1.59 -16.63
CA ASN A 361 -2.89 0.95 -15.84
C ASN A 361 -1.47 1.46 -16.17
N ASP A 362 -1.20 1.87 -17.42
CA ASP A 362 0.16 2.21 -17.87
C ASP A 362 0.27 3.61 -18.55
N VAL A 363 1.51 4.05 -18.82
CA VAL A 363 1.87 5.40 -19.26
C VAL A 363 1.27 5.80 -20.61
N ASN A 364 0.95 4.82 -21.46
CA ASN A 364 0.23 5.01 -22.73
C ASN A 364 -1.20 5.55 -22.52
N ASP A 365 -1.80 5.36 -21.33
CA ASP A 365 -3.11 5.90 -20.99
C ASP A 365 -3.08 7.36 -20.53
N LEU A 366 -1.93 7.89 -20.12
CA LEU A 366 -1.84 9.23 -19.51
C LEU A 366 -2.47 10.35 -20.35
N PRO A 367 -2.29 10.41 -21.69
CA PRO A 367 -2.95 11.42 -22.51
C PRO A 367 -4.48 11.31 -22.45
N ALA A 368 -5.03 10.09 -22.51
CA ALA A 368 -6.46 9.84 -22.46
C ALA A 368 -7.05 10.07 -21.05
N LEU A 369 -6.34 9.66 -20.00
CA LEU A 369 -6.71 9.93 -18.61
C LEU A 369 -6.84 11.43 -18.33
N ARG A 370 -5.91 12.24 -18.83
CA ARG A 370 -5.95 13.71 -18.64
C ARG A 370 -7.08 14.41 -19.39
N LEU A 371 -7.69 13.75 -20.37
CA LEU A 371 -8.79 14.30 -21.16
C LEU A 371 -10.15 14.22 -20.43
N VAL A 372 -10.32 13.23 -19.56
CA VAL A 372 -11.62 12.91 -18.94
C VAL A 372 -11.76 13.51 -17.54
N GLY A 373 -13.00 13.72 -17.09
CA GLY A 373 -13.28 14.20 -15.73
C GLY A 373 -13.07 13.16 -14.64
N TRP A 374 -13.12 11.87 -14.99
CA TRP A 374 -12.90 10.75 -14.07
C TRP A 374 -11.72 9.87 -14.51
N PRO A 375 -10.47 10.34 -14.36
CA PRO A 375 -9.30 9.49 -14.54
C PRO A 375 -9.23 8.49 -13.39
N LEU A 376 -9.26 7.20 -13.70
CA LEU A 376 -9.23 6.11 -12.75
C LEU A 376 -8.05 5.19 -13.04
N ALA A 377 -7.48 4.63 -11.99
CA ALA A 377 -6.39 3.65 -12.11
C ALA A 377 -6.75 2.36 -11.37
N VAL A 378 -6.32 1.23 -11.93
CA VAL A 378 -6.34 -0.06 -11.21
C VAL A 378 -5.33 -0.03 -10.05
N ALA A 379 -5.49 -0.93 -9.07
CA ALA A 379 -4.68 -0.91 -7.85
C ALA A 379 -3.16 -1.07 -8.10
N ASP A 380 -2.79 -1.83 -9.13
CA ASP A 380 -1.43 -2.15 -9.54
C ASP A 380 -0.93 -1.32 -10.73
N ALA A 381 -1.65 -0.25 -11.09
CA ALA A 381 -1.23 0.68 -12.13
C ALA A 381 0.12 1.33 -11.79
N ARG A 382 0.87 1.73 -12.82
CA ARG A 382 2.12 2.48 -12.66
C ARG A 382 1.91 3.76 -11.84
N ASP A 383 2.93 4.16 -11.09
CA ASP A 383 2.87 5.33 -10.21
C ASP A 383 2.54 6.61 -10.97
N GLU A 384 3.00 6.75 -12.23
CA GLU A 384 2.62 7.85 -13.12
C GLU A 384 1.09 7.92 -13.31
N VAL A 385 0.44 6.79 -13.54
CA VAL A 385 -1.00 6.68 -13.77
C VAL A 385 -1.76 6.93 -12.48
N ARG A 386 -1.33 6.32 -11.38
CA ARG A 386 -1.90 6.56 -10.04
C ARG A 386 -1.81 8.03 -9.62
N SER A 387 -0.74 8.73 -10.00
CA SER A 387 -0.55 10.15 -9.65
C SER A 387 -1.51 11.11 -10.36
N VAL A 388 -2.07 10.71 -11.50
CA VAL A 388 -3.07 11.49 -12.25
C VAL A 388 -4.50 10.96 -12.04
N ALA A 389 -4.66 9.81 -11.40
CA ALA A 389 -5.96 9.24 -11.12
C ALA A 389 -6.68 10.05 -10.02
N ARG A 390 -7.93 10.41 -10.29
CA ARG A 390 -8.89 10.97 -9.33
C ARG A 390 -9.26 9.93 -8.26
N ARG A 391 -9.29 8.66 -8.66
CA ARG A 391 -9.49 7.53 -7.75
C ARG A 391 -8.71 6.30 -8.24
N VAL A 392 -8.00 5.67 -7.32
CA VAL A 392 -7.36 4.38 -7.52
C VAL A 392 -8.31 3.32 -6.95
N LEU A 393 -8.62 2.29 -7.74
CA LEU A 393 -9.47 1.18 -7.33
C LEU A 393 -8.74 0.27 -6.34
N ALA A 394 -9.48 -0.48 -5.54
CA ALA A 394 -8.91 -1.44 -4.61
C ALA A 394 -8.41 -2.72 -5.30
N ARG A 395 -9.01 -3.08 -6.45
CA ARG A 395 -8.66 -4.30 -7.19
C ARG A 395 -7.62 -4.05 -8.29
N PRO A 396 -6.65 -4.97 -8.46
CA PRO A 396 -5.73 -4.98 -9.59
C PRO A 396 -6.40 -5.29 -10.93
N GLY A 397 -5.73 -4.94 -12.03
CA GLY A 397 -6.05 -5.35 -13.39
C GLY A 397 -6.26 -6.87 -13.51
N GLY A 398 -7.25 -7.31 -14.30
CA GLY A 398 -7.53 -8.74 -14.49
C GLY A 398 -8.07 -9.48 -13.25
N HIS A 399 -8.25 -8.78 -12.13
CA HIS A 399 -8.68 -9.33 -10.84
C HIS A 399 -10.00 -8.73 -10.33
N GLY A 400 -10.81 -8.17 -11.23
CA GLY A 400 -12.13 -7.62 -10.89
C GLY A 400 -12.18 -6.10 -10.84
N ALA A 401 -11.17 -5.37 -11.34
CA ALA A 401 -11.15 -3.91 -11.31
C ALA A 401 -12.30 -3.28 -12.11
N VAL A 402 -12.60 -3.80 -13.30
CA VAL A 402 -13.72 -3.32 -14.12
C VAL A 402 -15.06 -3.60 -13.43
N ARG A 403 -15.16 -4.72 -12.71
CA ARG A 403 -16.33 -5.04 -11.88
C ARG A 403 -16.50 -4.07 -10.72
N GLU A 404 -15.43 -3.74 -10.01
CA GLU A 404 -15.45 -2.73 -8.94
C GLU A 404 -15.90 -1.37 -9.50
N LEU A 405 -15.34 -0.93 -10.63
CA LEU A 405 -15.79 0.29 -11.29
C LEU A 405 -17.28 0.24 -11.65
N ALA A 406 -17.75 -0.87 -12.21
CA ALA A 406 -19.16 -1.05 -12.53
C ALA A 406 -20.06 -0.91 -11.30
N GLU A 407 -19.67 -1.51 -10.17
CA GLU A 407 -20.40 -1.41 -8.90
C GLU A 407 -20.45 0.02 -8.38
N LEU A 408 -19.34 0.78 -8.48
CA LEU A 408 -19.28 2.18 -8.07
C LEU A 408 -20.20 3.07 -8.92
N VAL A 409 -20.23 2.87 -10.24
CA VAL A 409 -21.07 3.65 -11.16
C VAL A 409 -22.55 3.32 -10.99
N LEU A 410 -22.89 2.04 -10.81
CA LEU A 410 -24.28 1.62 -10.57
C LEU A 410 -24.79 2.13 -9.22
N ALA A 411 -23.96 2.08 -8.18
CA ALA A 411 -24.30 2.65 -6.87
C ALA A 411 -24.57 4.16 -6.96
N ALA A 412 -23.76 4.90 -7.71
CA ALA A 412 -23.95 6.34 -7.93
C ALA A 412 -25.28 6.67 -8.63
N ARG A 413 -25.77 5.77 -9.48
CA ARG A 413 -27.05 5.89 -10.21
C ARG A 413 -28.26 5.37 -9.43
N GLY A 414 -28.07 4.80 -8.25
CA GLY A 414 -29.14 4.18 -7.45
C GLY A 414 -29.65 2.85 -8.01
N GLU A 415 -28.87 2.18 -8.86
CA GLU A 415 -29.17 0.85 -9.39
C GLU A 415 -28.82 -0.24 -8.35
N PRO A 416 -29.59 -1.35 -8.27
CA PRO A 416 -29.32 -2.41 -7.31
C PRO A 416 -27.94 -3.04 -7.54
N GLY A 417 -27.16 -3.17 -6.46
CA GLY A 417 -25.82 -3.76 -6.48
C GLY A 417 -25.84 -5.21 -7.00
N LEU A 418 -24.74 -5.62 -7.65
CA LEU A 418 -24.65 -6.87 -8.40
C LEU A 418 -24.46 -8.12 -7.51
N GLY A 419 -25.06 -8.13 -6.32
CA GLY A 419 -24.89 -9.13 -5.27
C GLY A 419 -26.06 -9.22 -4.29
N GLU A 420 -27.30 -9.36 -4.78
CA GLU A 420 -28.40 -9.90 -3.97
C GLU A 420 -29.26 -10.88 -4.79
N LYS A 421 -28.92 -12.18 -4.69
CA LYS A 421 -29.91 -13.24 -4.66
C LYS A 421 -29.65 -14.06 -3.40
N ASP A 422 -30.66 -14.04 -2.51
CA ASP A 422 -30.81 -14.78 -1.25
C ASP A 422 -29.97 -14.34 -0.04
N ALA A 423 -30.38 -13.22 0.58
CA ALA A 423 -30.29 -13.03 2.02
C ALA A 423 -31.56 -12.31 2.53
N PRO A 424 -32.26 -12.79 3.56
CA PRO A 424 -33.45 -12.10 4.08
C PRO A 424 -33.05 -10.82 4.83
N ALA A 425 -33.78 -9.74 4.54
CA ALA A 425 -33.52 -8.39 5.03
C ALA A 425 -33.35 -8.31 6.57
N PRO A 426 -32.45 -7.45 7.09
CA PRO A 426 -32.31 -7.26 8.52
C PRO A 426 -33.51 -6.47 9.06
N ALA A 427 -34.25 -7.08 9.98
CA ALA A 427 -35.34 -6.45 10.69
C ALA A 427 -34.82 -5.29 11.56
N ARG A 428 -35.46 -4.11 11.42
CA ARG A 428 -35.29 -2.95 12.31
C ARG A 428 -35.53 -3.36 13.77
N THR A 429 -34.47 -3.49 14.56
CA THR A 429 -34.58 -3.69 16.00
C THR A 429 -34.84 -2.35 16.70
N THR A 430 -36.11 -2.12 17.03
CA THR A 430 -36.50 -1.18 18.07
C THR A 430 -36.10 -1.74 19.44
N ARG A 431 -35.43 -0.92 20.24
CA ARG A 431 -35.08 -1.18 21.64
C ARG A 431 -36.35 -1.35 22.49
N ARG A 432 -36.46 -2.43 23.27
CA ARG A 432 -37.00 -2.43 24.66
C ARG A 432 -36.82 -3.81 25.34
N PRO A 433 -36.95 -3.91 26.69
CA PRO A 433 -35.88 -4.42 27.55
C PRO A 433 -36.12 -5.84 28.08
N ALA A 434 -35.08 -6.35 28.74
CA ALA A 434 -34.96 -7.67 29.34
C ALA A 434 -36.11 -8.07 30.27
N SER A 435 -36.51 -9.35 30.16
CA SER A 435 -37.17 -10.07 31.25
C SER A 435 -36.66 -11.51 31.29
N HIS A 436 -36.26 -11.89 32.51
CA HIS A 436 -35.94 -13.22 33.02
C HIS A 436 -36.73 -14.38 32.40
N LEU A 437 -36.10 -15.55 32.30
CA LEU A 437 -36.63 -16.79 32.89
C LEU A 437 -35.60 -17.94 32.85
N GLU A 438 -35.63 -18.69 33.95
CA GLU A 438 -34.78 -19.81 34.35
C GLU A 438 -35.13 -21.17 33.68
N PRO A 439 -34.35 -22.24 33.92
CA PRO A 439 -34.25 -23.41 33.05
C PRO A 439 -35.16 -24.57 33.48
N THR A 440 -35.49 -25.47 32.55
CA THR A 440 -36.06 -26.78 32.90
C THR A 440 -35.48 -27.94 32.08
N HIS A 441 -35.17 -28.97 32.86
CA HIS A 441 -34.73 -30.32 32.54
C HIS A 441 -35.57 -31.06 31.49
N THR A 442 -34.98 -32.04 30.78
CA THR A 442 -35.20 -33.48 31.06
C THR A 442 -34.37 -34.39 30.14
N ALA A 443 -33.94 -35.51 30.72
CA ALA A 443 -33.10 -36.55 30.15
C ALA A 443 -33.93 -37.79 29.75
N SER A 444 -33.37 -38.66 28.89
CA SER A 444 -33.51 -40.13 28.92
C SER A 444 -32.56 -40.77 27.90
N HIS A 445 -31.53 -41.51 28.35
CA HIS A 445 -31.45 -42.99 28.47
C HIS A 445 -31.28 -43.71 27.11
N LEU A 446 -30.28 -44.56 26.85
CA LEU A 446 -29.87 -45.81 27.53
C LEU A 446 -28.43 -46.22 27.07
N VAL A 447 -27.49 -46.55 27.98
CA VAL A 447 -27.05 -47.92 28.43
C VAL A 447 -26.15 -48.64 27.39
N SER A 448 -25.02 -49.28 27.66
CA SER A 448 -24.20 -49.66 28.84
C SER A 448 -22.95 -50.39 28.26
N THR A 449 -21.75 -50.33 28.82
CA THR A 449 -21.31 -51.29 29.85
C THR A 449 -19.90 -50.98 30.36
N ARG A 450 -19.80 -50.97 31.70
CA ARG A 450 -18.75 -51.47 32.63
C ARG A 450 -17.25 -51.36 32.30
N THR A 451 -16.32 -51.27 33.24
CA THR A 451 -16.18 -50.89 34.67
C THR A 451 -14.71 -51.19 34.97
N THR A 452 -13.93 -50.30 35.60
CA THR A 452 -13.10 -50.60 36.78
C THR A 452 -12.49 -49.32 37.37
N ARG A 453 -12.52 -49.25 38.70
CA ARG A 453 -12.21 -48.10 39.56
C ARG A 453 -10.71 -47.99 39.80
N SER A 454 -10.20 -46.78 40.03
CA SER A 454 -9.50 -46.40 41.28
C SER A 454 -8.81 -45.03 41.17
N THR A 455 -9.43 -44.05 41.82
CA THR A 455 -8.87 -43.06 42.77
C THR A 455 -7.75 -42.08 42.37
N THR A 456 -8.01 -40.82 42.77
CA THR A 456 -7.11 -39.68 43.07
C THR A 456 -6.72 -38.70 41.96
N GLY A 457 -6.85 -37.41 42.30
CA GLY A 457 -6.12 -36.32 41.64
C GLY A 457 -6.96 -35.37 40.80
N ARG A 458 -7.59 -34.38 41.44
CA ARG A 458 -7.99 -33.14 40.75
C ARG A 458 -6.69 -32.43 40.32
N ASN A 459 -6.28 -32.59 39.07
CA ASN A 459 -5.27 -31.74 38.45
C ASN A 459 -5.95 -30.86 37.40
N THR A 460 -6.11 -29.59 37.75
CA THR A 460 -6.28 -28.49 36.82
C THR A 460 -5.16 -28.55 35.78
N MET A 461 -5.51 -28.73 34.51
CA MET A 461 -4.57 -28.54 33.41
C MET A 461 -4.23 -27.04 33.35
N ASN A 462 -3.19 -26.64 34.07
CA ASN A 462 -2.38 -25.50 33.67
C ASN A 462 -1.65 -25.93 32.39
N ALA A 463 -1.96 -25.27 31.28
CA ALA A 463 -1.08 -25.26 30.13
C ALA A 463 0.24 -24.60 30.56
N ARG A 464 1.18 -25.41 31.05
CA ARG A 464 2.59 -25.03 31.07
C ARG A 464 2.99 -24.92 29.61
N VAL A 465 3.44 -23.74 29.20
CA VAL A 465 4.37 -23.62 28.07
C VAL A 465 5.48 -24.60 28.37
N THR A 466 5.52 -25.72 27.65
CA THR A 466 6.61 -26.69 27.75
C THR A 466 7.86 -25.96 27.27
N GLU A 467 8.80 -25.68 28.18
CA GLU A 467 10.17 -25.37 27.80
C GLU A 467 10.63 -26.47 26.84
N SER A 468 10.86 -26.10 25.58
CA SER A 468 11.39 -27.01 24.58
C SER A 468 12.75 -27.49 25.05
N THR A 469 12.93 -28.81 25.08
CA THR A 469 14.14 -29.50 25.56
C THR A 469 15.19 -29.69 24.47
N ALA A 470 14.97 -29.14 23.28
CA ALA A 470 15.89 -29.30 22.15
C ALA A 470 17.20 -28.53 22.42
N PRO A 471 18.38 -29.19 22.38
CA PRO A 471 19.64 -28.50 22.53
C PRO A 471 19.84 -27.50 21.40
N ALA A 472 20.33 -26.30 21.73
CA ALA A 472 20.66 -25.31 20.72
C ALA A 472 21.90 -25.74 19.93
N VAL A 473 21.97 -25.33 18.67
CA VAL A 473 23.06 -25.67 17.74
C VAL A 473 23.92 -24.44 17.49
N GLU A 474 25.23 -24.58 17.64
CA GLU A 474 26.21 -23.54 17.31
C GLU A 474 26.49 -23.54 15.81
N ILE A 475 26.30 -22.40 15.16
CA ILE A 475 26.65 -22.14 13.77
C ILE A 475 27.61 -20.95 13.76
N GLY A 476 28.90 -21.22 13.50
CA GLY A 476 29.95 -20.23 13.69
C GLY A 476 29.98 -19.73 15.14
N ASP A 477 29.84 -18.42 15.31
CA ASP A 477 29.77 -17.71 16.60
C ASP A 477 28.34 -17.49 17.12
N LEU A 478 27.32 -17.97 16.39
CA LEU A 478 25.90 -17.78 16.69
C LEU A 478 25.25 -19.08 17.19
N VAL A 479 24.29 -18.95 18.09
CA VAL A 479 23.57 -20.08 18.69
C VAL A 479 22.12 -20.09 18.21
N VAL A 480 21.73 -21.16 17.50
CA VAL A 480 20.39 -21.34 16.94
C VAL A 480 19.57 -22.29 17.81
N GLY A 481 18.45 -21.81 18.36
CA GLY A 481 17.61 -22.60 19.25
C GLY A 481 16.50 -21.79 19.89
N ASP A 482 15.67 -22.44 20.69
CA ASP A 482 14.55 -21.78 21.38
C ASP A 482 15.06 -20.72 22.37
N GLY A 483 14.35 -19.59 22.43
CA GLY A 483 14.72 -18.44 23.27
C GLY A 483 15.94 -17.66 22.79
N ARG A 484 16.51 -18.01 21.62
CA ARG A 484 17.54 -17.23 20.93
C ARG A 484 16.93 -16.37 19.82
N PRO A 485 17.61 -15.29 19.38
CA PRO A 485 17.20 -14.57 18.18
C PRO A 485 17.10 -15.52 16.99
N VAL A 486 16.05 -15.37 16.20
CA VAL A 486 15.80 -16.14 14.99
C VAL A 486 16.94 -15.93 14.02
N TYR A 487 17.51 -17.03 13.54
CA TYR A 487 18.59 -17.05 12.57
C TYR A 487 18.03 -16.90 11.14
N VAL A 488 18.19 -15.71 10.56
CA VAL A 488 17.67 -15.38 9.23
C VAL A 488 18.74 -15.60 8.17
N ILE A 489 18.38 -16.34 7.13
CA ILE A 489 19.24 -16.72 6.01
C ILE A 489 18.70 -16.10 4.73
N GLY A 490 19.52 -15.25 4.09
CA GLY A 490 19.30 -14.79 2.72
C GLY A 490 19.79 -15.83 1.73
N GLU A 491 18.89 -16.63 1.16
CA GLU A 491 19.22 -17.60 0.12
C GLU A 491 19.44 -16.87 -1.21
N ILE A 492 20.70 -16.70 -1.59
CA ILE A 492 21.09 -16.19 -2.90
C ILE A 492 20.91 -17.28 -3.95
N GLY A 493 21.18 -18.54 -3.58
CA GLY A 493 20.97 -19.69 -4.45
C GLY A 493 21.72 -19.54 -5.77
N ILE A 494 20.97 -19.41 -6.87
CA ILE A 494 21.50 -19.14 -8.21
C ILE A 494 21.05 -17.80 -8.80
N ASN A 495 20.41 -16.92 -8.01
CA ASN A 495 19.89 -15.62 -8.46
C ASN A 495 20.99 -14.64 -8.90
N HIS A 496 22.26 -14.99 -8.67
CA HIS A 496 23.41 -14.29 -9.23
C HIS A 496 23.64 -14.58 -10.72
N ASN A 497 22.96 -15.57 -11.32
CA ASN A 497 23.04 -15.88 -12.75
C ASN A 497 24.47 -16.08 -13.29
N GLY A 498 25.36 -16.64 -12.46
CA GLY A 498 26.78 -16.82 -12.78
C GLY A 498 27.61 -15.54 -12.80
N ASP A 499 27.08 -14.43 -12.29
CA ASP A 499 27.76 -13.14 -12.19
C ASP A 499 28.22 -12.85 -10.73
N PRO A 500 29.54 -12.81 -10.46
CA PRO A 500 30.07 -12.50 -9.14
C PRO A 500 29.71 -11.11 -8.62
N ASP A 501 29.49 -10.12 -9.50
CA ASP A 501 29.12 -8.77 -9.09
C ASP A 501 27.68 -8.72 -8.58
N ILE A 502 26.77 -9.47 -9.21
CA ILE A 502 25.40 -9.64 -8.71
C ILE A 502 25.42 -10.39 -7.38
N ALA A 503 26.23 -11.45 -7.24
CA ALA A 503 26.40 -12.13 -5.96
C ALA A 503 26.86 -11.16 -4.86
N ARG A 504 27.84 -10.30 -5.14
CA ARG A 504 28.32 -9.26 -4.21
C ARG A 504 27.21 -8.28 -3.80
N GLN A 505 26.42 -7.81 -4.76
CA GLN A 505 25.29 -6.91 -4.48
C GLN A 505 24.21 -7.57 -3.62
N LEU A 506 23.91 -8.84 -3.86
CA LEU A 506 22.95 -9.59 -3.04
C LEU A 506 23.44 -9.78 -1.60
N ILE A 507 24.76 -9.95 -1.40
CA ILE A 507 25.36 -9.97 -0.06
C ILE A 507 25.20 -8.61 0.62
N ASP A 508 25.41 -7.50 -0.11
CA ASP A 508 25.20 -6.15 0.43
C ASP A 508 23.75 -5.93 0.88
N VAL A 509 22.78 -6.35 0.06
CA VAL A 509 21.35 -6.31 0.39
C VAL A 509 21.02 -7.11 1.65
N ALA A 510 21.59 -8.32 1.76
CA ALA A 510 21.41 -9.18 2.91
C ALA A 510 21.96 -8.52 4.18
N ALA A 511 23.18 -8.00 4.12
CA ALA A 511 23.85 -7.32 5.23
C ALA A 511 23.06 -6.09 5.70
N ASP A 512 22.62 -5.26 4.77
CA ASP A 512 21.85 -4.05 5.07
C ASP A 512 20.47 -4.34 5.68
N ALA A 513 19.90 -5.51 5.37
CA ALA A 513 18.67 -5.98 6.00
C ALA A 513 18.89 -6.54 7.41
N GLY A 514 20.13 -6.86 7.81
CA GLY A 514 20.45 -7.43 9.12
C GLY A 514 20.19 -8.94 9.23
N VAL A 515 20.30 -9.69 8.13
CA VAL A 515 20.31 -11.17 8.21
C VAL A 515 21.58 -11.68 8.90
N GLN A 516 21.59 -12.94 9.32
CA GLN A 516 22.75 -13.54 9.99
C GLN A 516 23.70 -14.22 9.00
N ALA A 517 23.14 -14.74 7.91
CA ALA A 517 23.92 -15.41 6.89
C ALA A 517 23.36 -15.25 5.49
N VAL A 518 24.26 -15.42 4.53
CA VAL A 518 23.94 -15.63 3.12
C VAL A 518 24.22 -17.07 2.73
N LYS A 519 23.36 -17.62 1.87
CA LYS A 519 23.48 -18.99 1.40
C LYS A 519 23.54 -19.05 -0.12
N PHE A 520 24.45 -19.89 -0.63
CA PHE A 520 24.61 -20.19 -2.05
C PHE A 520 24.29 -21.67 -2.33
N GLN A 521 24.42 -22.07 -3.58
CA GLN A 521 24.42 -23.48 -3.98
C GLN A 521 25.75 -23.81 -4.65
N LYS A 522 26.30 -25.00 -4.40
CA LYS A 522 27.49 -25.52 -5.07
C LYS A 522 27.18 -26.88 -5.67
N ARG A 523 27.52 -27.07 -6.94
CA ARG A 523 27.36 -28.36 -7.63
C ARG A 523 28.47 -28.64 -8.62
N THR A 524 28.67 -29.89 -8.93
CA THR A 524 29.37 -30.39 -10.11
C THR A 524 28.29 -30.64 -11.16
N PRO A 525 28.13 -29.77 -12.19
CA PRO A 525 26.99 -29.85 -13.13
C PRO A 525 26.77 -31.23 -13.73
N GLU A 526 27.85 -31.95 -14.03
CA GLU A 526 27.81 -33.30 -14.58
C GLU A 526 27.21 -34.31 -13.62
N LEU A 527 27.42 -34.16 -12.31
CA LEU A 527 26.88 -35.07 -11.30
C LEU A 527 25.45 -34.68 -10.92
N ALA A 528 25.19 -33.38 -10.78
CA ALA A 528 23.91 -32.86 -10.31
C ALA A 528 22.80 -32.87 -11.37
N VAL A 529 23.15 -32.87 -12.67
CA VAL A 529 22.16 -32.95 -13.75
C VAL A 529 21.97 -34.41 -14.19
N PRO A 530 20.74 -34.96 -14.05
CA PRO A 530 20.44 -36.32 -14.52
C PRO A 530 20.82 -36.49 -15.99
N PRO A 531 21.46 -37.62 -16.40
CA PRO A 531 21.93 -37.83 -17.75
C PRO A 531 20.89 -37.53 -18.84
N GLU A 532 19.64 -37.93 -18.61
CA GLU A 532 18.50 -37.73 -19.52
C GLU A 532 18.08 -36.26 -19.67
N GLN A 533 18.48 -35.39 -18.75
CA GLN A 533 18.18 -33.95 -18.83
C GLN A 533 19.31 -33.12 -19.43
N ARG A 534 20.53 -33.65 -19.53
CA ARG A 534 21.72 -32.86 -19.91
C ARG A 534 21.56 -32.17 -21.26
N ASP A 535 21.10 -32.90 -22.26
CA ASP A 535 20.97 -32.43 -23.65
C ASP A 535 19.62 -31.73 -23.94
N VAL A 536 18.76 -31.55 -22.92
CA VAL A 536 17.49 -30.84 -23.09
C VAL A 536 17.78 -29.37 -23.35
N MET A 537 17.39 -28.87 -24.53
CA MET A 537 17.57 -27.46 -24.89
C MET A 537 16.73 -26.55 -24.00
N ARG A 538 17.34 -25.44 -23.58
CA ARG A 538 16.73 -24.38 -22.78
C ARG A 538 16.93 -23.05 -23.47
N GLN A 539 15.86 -22.26 -23.49
CA GLN A 539 15.93 -20.85 -23.85
C GLN A 539 16.45 -20.08 -22.63
N THR A 540 17.61 -19.44 -22.78
CA THR A 540 18.26 -18.64 -21.72
C THR A 540 18.56 -17.22 -22.23
N PRO A 541 18.87 -16.25 -21.36
CA PRO A 541 19.22 -14.88 -21.77
C PRO A 541 20.51 -14.82 -22.58
N TRP A 542 21.34 -15.86 -22.51
CA TRP A 542 22.60 -15.98 -23.24
C TRP A 542 22.46 -16.76 -24.55
N GLY A 543 21.22 -17.02 -24.98
CA GLY A 543 20.90 -17.82 -26.16
C GLY A 543 20.39 -19.21 -25.80
N GLU A 544 20.10 -19.99 -26.84
CA GLU A 544 19.69 -21.39 -26.70
C GLU A 544 20.91 -22.25 -26.33
N MET A 545 20.80 -23.04 -25.27
CA MET A 545 21.86 -23.94 -24.83
C MET A 545 21.26 -25.17 -24.16
N THR A 546 22.03 -26.25 -24.07
CA THR A 546 21.63 -27.45 -23.33
C THR A 546 21.49 -27.16 -21.84
N TYR A 547 20.72 -27.96 -21.11
CA TYR A 547 20.53 -27.77 -19.68
C TYR A 547 21.85 -27.91 -18.90
N LEU A 548 22.76 -28.78 -19.37
CA LEU A 548 24.10 -28.91 -18.79
C LEU A 548 24.94 -27.64 -19.01
N GLU A 549 24.97 -27.11 -20.23
CA GLU A 549 25.67 -25.84 -20.54
C GLU A 549 25.13 -24.68 -19.69
N TYR A 550 23.80 -24.62 -19.53
CA TYR A 550 23.16 -23.65 -18.64
C TYR A 550 23.68 -23.78 -17.19
N LYS A 551 23.76 -25.01 -16.67
CA LYS A 551 24.29 -25.24 -15.31
C LYS A 551 25.75 -24.84 -15.19
N HIS A 552 26.59 -25.11 -16.20
CA HIS A 552 27.96 -24.59 -16.22
C HIS A 552 28.02 -23.06 -16.23
N ARG A 553 27.12 -22.41 -16.97
CA ARG A 553 27.14 -20.96 -17.13
C ARG A 553 26.81 -20.22 -15.83
N VAL A 554 25.94 -20.79 -15.01
CA VAL A 554 25.48 -20.21 -13.74
C VAL A 554 26.36 -20.63 -12.55
N GLU A 555 27.06 -21.77 -12.66
CA GLU A 555 27.98 -22.21 -11.62
C GLU A 555 29.18 -21.27 -11.50
N LEU A 556 29.48 -20.83 -10.28
CA LEU A 556 30.61 -19.95 -10.01
C LEU A 556 31.91 -20.75 -9.88
N ASP A 557 33.03 -20.14 -10.28
CA ASP A 557 34.34 -20.74 -10.11
C ASP A 557 34.89 -20.56 -8.68
N ARG A 558 35.99 -21.25 -8.36
CA ARG A 558 36.62 -21.18 -7.05
C ARG A 558 36.99 -19.75 -6.65
N GLY A 559 37.59 -18.98 -7.57
CA GLY A 559 37.99 -17.60 -7.30
C GLY A 559 36.80 -16.69 -6.98
N SER A 560 35.63 -16.96 -7.55
CA SER A 560 34.39 -16.24 -7.23
C SER A 560 33.87 -16.61 -5.84
N TYR A 561 33.89 -17.89 -5.45
CA TYR A 561 33.52 -18.29 -4.09
C TYR A 561 34.47 -17.74 -3.02
N GLU A 562 35.78 -17.67 -3.29
CA GLU A 562 36.75 -17.05 -2.38
C GLU A 562 36.44 -15.56 -2.16
N LYS A 563 36.08 -14.83 -3.24
CA LYS A 563 35.64 -13.43 -3.15
C LYS A 563 34.31 -13.29 -2.40
N ILE A 564 33.37 -14.21 -2.62
CA ILE A 564 32.09 -14.25 -1.89
C ILE A 564 32.34 -14.45 -0.40
N ALA A 565 33.20 -15.40 -0.03
CA ALA A 565 33.57 -15.69 1.35
C ALA A 565 34.17 -14.45 2.03
N GLN A 566 35.13 -13.79 1.37
CA GLN A 566 35.75 -12.58 1.87
C GLN A 566 34.73 -11.43 2.01
N HIS A 567 33.91 -11.19 0.99
CA HIS A 567 32.94 -10.09 1.00
C HIS A 567 31.85 -10.30 2.05
N ALA A 568 31.35 -11.53 2.22
CA ALA A 568 30.41 -11.83 3.30
C ALA A 568 31.03 -11.57 4.69
N ALA A 569 32.27 -12.00 4.91
CA ALA A 569 32.99 -11.74 6.14
C ALA A 569 33.22 -10.23 6.39
N ASP A 570 33.62 -9.47 5.37
CA ASP A 570 33.81 -8.01 5.45
C ASP A 570 32.52 -7.27 5.79
N ARG A 571 31.37 -7.83 5.39
CA ARG A 571 30.03 -7.32 5.71
C ARG A 571 29.46 -7.85 7.02
N GLY A 572 30.22 -8.67 7.76
CA GLY A 572 29.82 -9.22 9.05
C GLY A 572 28.78 -10.33 8.97
N LEU A 573 28.72 -11.03 7.84
CA LEU A 573 27.80 -12.14 7.60
C LEU A 573 28.51 -13.47 7.65
N GLN A 574 27.84 -14.48 8.21
CA GLN A 574 28.23 -15.85 7.97
C GLN A 574 27.87 -16.25 6.53
N TRP A 575 28.63 -17.16 5.94
CA TRP A 575 28.34 -17.67 4.60
C TRP A 575 28.50 -19.18 4.56
N PHE A 576 27.66 -19.82 3.75
CA PHE A 576 27.73 -21.24 3.46
C PHE A 576 26.98 -21.54 2.16
N ALA A 577 26.94 -22.81 1.75
CA ALA A 577 26.18 -23.24 0.59
C ALA A 577 25.51 -24.59 0.80
N SER A 578 24.57 -24.89 -0.10
CA SER A 578 24.05 -26.25 -0.28
C SER A 578 24.92 -27.02 -1.29
N PRO A 579 25.68 -28.05 -0.87
CA PRO A 579 26.31 -28.97 -1.80
C PRO A 579 25.25 -29.88 -2.42
N TRP A 580 25.34 -30.10 -3.72
CA TRP A 580 24.44 -31.00 -4.48
C TRP A 580 25.07 -32.36 -4.81
N ASP A 581 26.35 -32.55 -4.45
CA ASP A 581 27.12 -33.77 -4.69
C ASP A 581 28.31 -33.84 -3.72
N VAL A 582 28.89 -35.03 -3.56
CA VAL A 582 29.99 -35.28 -2.61
C VAL A 582 31.23 -34.40 -2.89
N PRO A 583 31.71 -34.20 -4.14
CA PRO A 583 32.84 -33.30 -4.40
C PRO A 583 32.57 -31.85 -3.96
N SER A 584 31.31 -31.40 -4.03
CA SER A 584 30.92 -30.07 -3.55
C SER A 584 31.04 -29.93 -2.03
N VAL A 585 30.97 -31.03 -1.26
CA VAL A 585 31.23 -31.00 0.19
C VAL A 585 32.69 -30.66 0.47
N GLU A 586 33.63 -31.39 -0.14
CA GLU A 586 35.08 -31.15 0.00
C GLU A 586 35.44 -29.72 -0.44
N PHE A 587 34.88 -29.27 -1.57
CA PHE A 587 35.07 -27.91 -2.06
C PHE A 587 34.68 -26.84 -1.02
N LEU A 588 33.56 -27.03 -0.32
CA LEU A 588 33.09 -26.09 0.70
C LEU A 588 33.88 -26.19 2.01
N GLU A 589 34.35 -27.38 2.37
CA GLU A 589 35.25 -27.58 3.50
C GLU A 589 36.58 -26.83 3.30
N ASP A 590 37.17 -26.90 2.11
CA ASP A 590 38.38 -26.14 1.75
C ASP A 590 38.20 -24.62 1.94
N LEU A 591 36.99 -24.12 1.71
CA LEU A 591 36.66 -22.70 1.84
C LEU A 591 36.22 -22.31 3.26
N GLY A 592 36.19 -23.26 4.20
CA GLY A 592 35.95 -22.99 5.61
C GLY A 592 34.52 -22.57 5.95
N VAL A 593 33.50 -23.07 5.23
CA VAL A 593 32.10 -22.76 5.55
C VAL A 593 31.74 -23.13 6.99
N VAL A 594 30.87 -22.35 7.63
CA VAL A 594 30.52 -22.55 9.05
C VAL A 594 29.48 -23.66 9.29
N THR A 595 28.76 -24.06 8.25
CA THR A 595 27.69 -25.07 8.28
C THR A 595 27.41 -25.57 6.86
N HIS A 596 26.67 -26.66 6.73
CA HIS A 596 26.16 -27.16 5.45
C HIS A 596 24.63 -27.13 5.41
N LYS A 597 24.08 -26.87 4.22
CA LYS A 597 22.64 -26.95 3.99
C LYS A 597 22.30 -28.13 3.08
N VAL A 598 21.56 -29.11 3.60
CA VAL A 598 20.93 -30.14 2.78
C VAL A 598 19.68 -29.54 2.12
N ALA A 599 19.67 -29.52 0.79
CA ALA A 599 18.51 -29.13 0.00
C ALA A 599 17.41 -30.20 0.09
N SER A 600 16.14 -29.80 0.00
CA SER A 600 14.98 -30.71 0.01
C SER A 600 15.10 -31.86 -1.01
N ALA A 601 15.70 -31.59 -2.17
CA ALA A 601 15.90 -32.59 -3.23
C ALA A 601 16.95 -33.67 -2.87
N SER A 602 17.81 -33.39 -1.90
CA SER A 602 18.95 -34.23 -1.50
C SER A 602 18.68 -35.03 -0.22
N VAL A 603 17.49 -34.93 0.37
CA VAL A 603 17.12 -35.63 1.62
C VAL A 603 17.25 -37.14 1.49
N THR A 604 17.10 -37.70 0.29
CA THR A 604 17.20 -39.14 0.03
C THR A 604 18.58 -39.58 -0.48
N ASP A 605 19.52 -38.65 -0.68
CA ASP A 605 20.87 -38.95 -1.14
C ASP A 605 21.76 -39.39 0.03
N LYS A 606 21.67 -40.68 0.36
CA LYS A 606 22.38 -41.28 1.51
C LYS A 606 23.89 -41.17 1.40
N GLU A 607 24.46 -41.05 0.20
CA GLU A 607 25.91 -40.90 0.03
C GLU A 607 26.32 -39.48 0.41
N LEU A 608 25.63 -38.47 -0.12
CA LEU A 608 25.83 -37.07 0.24
C LEU A 608 25.60 -36.82 1.73
N LEU A 609 24.53 -37.37 2.31
CA LEU A 609 24.25 -37.20 3.74
C LEU A 609 25.36 -37.76 4.63
N ARG A 610 25.96 -38.90 4.27
CA ARG A 610 27.10 -39.46 5.03
C ARG A 610 28.34 -38.58 4.90
N ALA A 611 28.66 -38.13 3.69
CA ALA A 611 29.78 -37.21 3.48
C ALA A 611 29.62 -35.92 4.30
N LEU A 612 28.40 -35.38 4.37
CA LEU A 612 28.08 -34.23 5.20
C LEU A 612 28.21 -34.52 6.70
N ALA A 613 27.72 -35.67 7.17
CA ALA A 613 27.86 -36.08 8.58
C ALA A 613 29.34 -36.23 9.00
N GLU A 614 30.19 -36.76 8.11
CA GLU A 614 31.62 -36.96 8.34
C GLU A 614 32.40 -35.65 8.52
N THR A 615 31.90 -34.52 7.99
CA THR A 615 32.52 -33.19 8.22
C THR A 615 32.54 -32.78 9.68
N GLY A 616 31.61 -33.31 10.49
CA GLY A 616 31.46 -32.93 11.89
C GLY A 616 30.97 -31.49 12.10
N LYS A 617 30.49 -30.81 11.05
CA LYS A 617 29.92 -29.46 11.16
C LYS A 617 28.43 -29.50 11.52
N PRO A 618 27.85 -28.38 12.00
CA PRO A 618 26.41 -28.23 12.04
C PRO A 618 25.79 -28.37 10.65
N ILE A 619 24.55 -28.87 10.62
CA ILE A 619 23.81 -29.13 9.39
C ILE A 619 22.42 -28.52 9.51
N ILE A 620 22.02 -27.82 8.46
CA ILE A 620 20.65 -27.35 8.25
C ILE A 620 19.99 -28.28 7.21
N LEU A 621 18.88 -28.92 7.57
CA LEU A 621 18.18 -29.90 6.72
C LEU A 621 16.80 -29.36 6.33
N SER A 622 16.56 -29.05 5.06
CA SER A 622 15.19 -28.79 4.58
C SER A 622 14.45 -30.10 4.28
N THR A 623 13.15 -30.18 4.59
CA THR A 623 12.36 -31.42 4.47
C THR A 623 11.24 -31.36 3.42
N GLY A 624 11.34 -30.46 2.44
CA GLY A 624 10.35 -30.41 1.36
C GLY A 624 10.37 -31.67 0.50
N MET A 625 9.25 -32.00 -0.15
CA MET A 625 9.08 -33.20 -1.01
C MET A 625 9.31 -34.55 -0.30
N SER A 626 9.45 -34.56 1.03
CA SER A 626 9.87 -35.75 1.78
C SER A 626 8.72 -36.31 2.62
N THR A 627 8.59 -37.64 2.66
CA THR A 627 7.75 -38.31 3.66
C THR A 627 8.44 -38.31 5.01
N LEU A 628 7.71 -38.60 6.09
CA LEU A 628 8.32 -38.69 7.42
C LEU A 628 9.40 -39.78 7.49
N GLU A 629 9.19 -40.92 6.82
CA GLU A 629 10.16 -42.02 6.79
C GLU A 629 11.47 -41.60 6.13
N GLN A 630 11.41 -40.80 5.06
CA GLN A 630 12.61 -40.26 4.42
C GLN A 630 13.35 -39.27 5.32
N VAL A 631 12.61 -38.45 6.07
CA VAL A 631 13.21 -37.53 7.05
C VAL A 631 13.82 -38.32 8.22
N ASP A 632 13.17 -39.39 8.69
CA ASP A 632 13.70 -40.28 9.73
C ASP A 632 15.06 -40.86 9.32
N GLU A 633 15.16 -41.40 8.10
CA GLU A 633 16.41 -41.95 7.57
C GLU A 633 17.51 -40.88 7.46
N ALA A 634 17.15 -39.66 7.04
CA ALA A 634 18.11 -38.57 6.95
C ALA A 634 18.62 -38.16 8.34
N VAL A 635 17.73 -38.05 9.33
CA VAL A 635 18.09 -37.72 10.72
C VAL A 635 18.94 -38.83 11.34
N GLU A 636 18.67 -40.10 11.05
CA GLU A 636 19.50 -41.23 11.52
C GLU A 636 20.93 -41.14 10.99
N ILE A 637 21.13 -40.74 9.74
CA ILE A 637 22.46 -40.57 9.15
C ILE A 637 23.19 -39.34 9.72
N LEU A 638 22.50 -38.21 9.82
CA LEU A 638 23.10 -36.92 10.21
C LEU A 638 23.30 -36.79 11.73
N GLY A 639 22.51 -37.50 12.52
CA GLY A 639 22.42 -37.34 13.97
C GLY A 639 21.67 -36.05 14.38
N THR A 640 21.39 -35.92 15.67
CA THR A 640 20.58 -34.81 16.23
C THR A 640 21.40 -33.71 16.89
N ASP A 641 22.64 -34.00 17.31
CA ASP A 641 23.41 -33.12 18.20
C ASP A 641 23.79 -31.77 17.58
N ARG A 642 23.86 -31.69 16.24
CA ARG A 642 24.25 -30.48 15.50
C ARG A 642 23.30 -30.19 14.34
N LEU A 643 22.06 -30.65 14.45
CA LEU A 643 21.07 -30.59 13.36
C LEU A 643 20.02 -29.50 13.61
N VAL A 644 19.78 -28.68 12.59
CA VAL A 644 18.62 -27.79 12.52
C VAL A 644 17.75 -28.25 11.37
N ILE A 645 16.47 -28.51 11.60
CA ILE A 645 15.52 -28.91 10.55
C ILE A 645 14.72 -27.70 10.09
N LEU A 646 14.56 -27.48 8.78
CA LEU A 646 13.64 -26.48 8.25
C LEU A 646 12.43 -27.17 7.63
N HIS A 647 11.24 -26.86 8.16
CA HIS A 647 10.00 -27.16 7.46
C HIS A 647 9.97 -26.40 6.13
N ALA A 648 9.62 -27.08 5.04
CA ALA A 648 9.61 -26.50 3.70
C ALA A 648 8.57 -27.19 2.81
N THR A 649 7.97 -26.43 1.89
CA THR A 649 7.19 -26.96 0.77
C THR A 649 7.82 -26.48 -0.53
N SER A 650 8.28 -27.39 -1.38
CA SER A 650 9.08 -27.07 -2.57
C SER A 650 8.22 -26.68 -3.78
N THR A 651 7.22 -25.81 -3.56
CA THR A 651 6.40 -25.18 -4.61
C THR A 651 6.87 -23.73 -4.75
N TYR A 652 7.15 -23.27 -5.98
CA TYR A 652 7.74 -21.95 -6.24
C TYR A 652 6.89 -21.17 -7.27
N PRO A 653 6.14 -20.14 -6.87
CA PRO A 653 5.88 -19.70 -5.49
C PRO A 653 4.89 -20.60 -4.75
N LEU A 654 5.08 -20.74 -3.44
CA LEU A 654 4.24 -21.53 -2.55
C LEU A 654 2.88 -20.84 -2.28
N PRO A 655 1.74 -21.46 -2.63
CA PRO A 655 0.43 -20.97 -2.21
C PRO A 655 0.18 -21.22 -0.71
N PRO A 656 -0.59 -20.37 0.00
CA PRO A 656 -0.79 -20.47 1.44
C PRO A 656 -1.35 -21.83 1.92
N GLU A 657 -2.28 -22.41 1.17
CA GLU A 657 -2.94 -23.68 1.49
C GLU A 657 -1.99 -24.89 1.51
N GLU A 658 -0.86 -24.81 0.81
CA GLU A 658 0.16 -25.87 0.75
C GLU A 658 1.27 -25.71 1.81
N THR A 659 1.22 -24.65 2.61
CA THR A 659 2.32 -24.30 3.52
C THR A 659 2.40 -25.23 4.73
N ASN A 660 1.26 -25.54 5.37
CA ASN A 660 1.17 -26.43 6.53
C ASN A 660 2.15 -26.10 7.69
N LEU A 661 2.15 -24.87 8.20
CA LEU A 661 3.08 -24.40 9.26
C LEU A 661 3.03 -25.21 10.58
N ARG A 662 1.95 -25.95 10.85
CA ARG A 662 1.84 -26.81 12.04
C ARG A 662 2.87 -27.95 12.06
N VAL A 663 3.45 -28.28 10.90
CA VAL A 663 4.55 -29.25 10.80
C VAL A 663 5.78 -28.82 11.60
N ILE A 664 6.01 -27.52 11.79
CA ILE A 664 7.12 -27.00 12.62
C ILE A 664 7.05 -27.61 14.03
N ALA A 665 5.89 -27.58 14.66
CA ALA A 665 5.70 -28.15 15.99
C ALA A 665 5.83 -29.68 16.00
N ALA A 666 5.29 -30.35 14.96
CA ALA A 666 5.38 -31.81 14.84
C ALA A 666 6.82 -32.31 14.67
N LEU A 667 7.65 -31.60 13.89
CA LEU A 667 9.06 -31.93 13.70
C LEU A 667 9.87 -31.69 14.99
N LYS A 668 9.57 -30.62 15.73
CA LYS A 668 10.19 -30.36 17.04
C LYS A 668 9.90 -31.49 18.02
N GLU A 669 8.64 -31.88 18.12
CA GLU A 669 8.20 -32.96 19.02
C GLU A 669 8.84 -34.30 18.64
N ARG A 670 8.90 -34.61 17.34
CA ARG A 670 9.42 -35.90 16.85
C ARG A 670 10.93 -36.06 17.05
N TYR A 671 11.71 -35.03 16.70
CA TYR A 671 13.16 -35.17 16.61
C TYR A 671 13.91 -34.52 17.78
N GLY A 672 13.26 -33.66 18.57
CA GLY A 672 13.92 -32.98 19.70
C GLY A 672 15.06 -32.06 19.28
N VAL A 673 15.01 -31.53 18.06
CA VAL A 673 16.02 -30.60 17.50
C VAL A 673 15.40 -29.23 17.25
N PRO A 674 16.21 -28.16 17.12
CA PRO A 674 15.71 -26.87 16.69
C PRO A 674 15.09 -26.94 15.28
N VAL A 675 13.89 -26.38 15.14
CA VAL A 675 13.16 -26.37 13.86
C VAL A 675 12.88 -24.95 13.41
N GLY A 676 13.24 -24.65 12.17
CA GLY A 676 12.94 -23.40 11.48
C GLY A 676 12.01 -23.60 10.28
N TYR A 677 12.02 -22.62 9.38
CA TYR A 677 11.18 -22.57 8.18
C TYR A 677 11.97 -22.12 6.96
N SER A 678 11.81 -22.82 5.84
CA SER A 678 12.33 -22.46 4.52
C SER A 678 11.18 -22.07 3.62
N GLY A 679 11.05 -20.78 3.34
CA GLY A 679 9.89 -20.21 2.66
C GLY A 679 10.09 -20.02 1.16
N HIS A 680 9.05 -20.33 0.39
CA HIS A 680 8.98 -20.11 -1.07
C HIS A 680 7.71 -19.36 -1.47
N GLU A 681 6.96 -18.80 -0.51
CA GLU A 681 5.80 -17.94 -0.74
C GLU A 681 6.18 -16.58 -1.36
N ARG A 682 5.22 -15.81 -1.89
CA ARG A 682 5.50 -14.44 -2.39
C ARG A 682 5.56 -13.37 -1.29
N GLY A 683 4.70 -13.52 -0.29
CA GLY A 683 4.49 -12.56 0.79
C GLY A 683 5.36 -12.83 2.02
N LEU A 684 5.17 -12.04 3.08
CA LEU A 684 5.94 -12.14 4.33
C LEU A 684 5.15 -12.82 5.47
N GLN A 685 3.83 -12.89 5.33
CA GLN A 685 2.90 -13.28 6.40
C GLN A 685 3.17 -14.69 6.90
N ILE A 686 3.51 -15.61 5.98
CA ILE A 686 3.78 -17.01 6.28
C ILE A 686 5.09 -17.16 7.06
N SER A 687 6.18 -16.52 6.60
CA SER A 687 7.46 -16.49 7.30
C SER A 687 7.35 -15.91 8.72
N VAL A 688 6.61 -14.80 8.89
CA VAL A 688 6.37 -14.20 10.22
C VAL A 688 5.51 -15.12 11.09
N ALA A 689 4.47 -15.74 10.53
CA ALA A 689 3.66 -16.71 11.25
C ALA A 689 4.44 -17.97 11.65
N ALA A 690 5.41 -18.41 10.83
CA ALA A 690 6.30 -19.52 11.16
C ALA A 690 7.11 -19.22 12.42
N VAL A 691 7.65 -18.00 12.54
CA VAL A 691 8.36 -17.53 13.73
C VAL A 691 7.42 -17.48 14.94
N ALA A 692 6.19 -16.98 14.78
CA ALA A 692 5.19 -16.96 15.86
C ALA A 692 4.84 -18.37 16.36
N LEU A 693 4.92 -19.37 15.48
CA LEU A 693 4.73 -20.80 15.79
C LEU A 693 6.01 -21.47 16.31
N GLY A 694 7.09 -20.71 16.51
CA GLY A 694 8.33 -21.16 17.12
C GLY A 694 9.45 -21.51 16.14
N ALA A 695 9.38 -21.14 14.86
CA ALA A 695 10.53 -21.33 13.97
C ALA A 695 11.76 -20.58 14.49
N VAL A 696 12.86 -21.29 14.73
CA VAL A 696 14.12 -20.70 15.27
C VAL A 696 15.06 -20.17 14.18
N ALA A 697 14.78 -20.52 12.93
CA ALA A 697 15.50 -20.08 11.76
C ALA A 697 14.52 -19.82 10.62
N VAL A 698 14.80 -18.84 9.77
CA VAL A 698 14.00 -18.51 8.58
C VAL A 698 14.92 -18.37 7.39
N GLU A 699 14.69 -19.17 6.35
CA GLU A 699 15.39 -19.09 5.07
C GLU A 699 14.44 -18.60 3.99
N ARG A 700 14.87 -17.57 3.24
CA ARG A 700 14.11 -16.97 2.15
C ARG A 700 15.04 -16.65 0.99
N HIS A 701 14.61 -16.98 -0.23
CA HIS A 701 15.34 -16.56 -1.42
C HIS A 701 15.37 -15.03 -1.49
N ILE A 702 16.49 -14.47 -1.96
CA ILE A 702 16.67 -13.02 -2.12
C ILE A 702 17.09 -12.67 -3.55
N THR A 703 16.61 -11.53 -4.04
CA THR A 703 16.92 -11.03 -5.39
C THR A 703 17.10 -9.53 -5.35
N LEU A 704 17.79 -8.97 -6.36
CA LEU A 704 17.82 -7.52 -6.57
C LEU A 704 16.49 -7.05 -7.18
N ASP A 705 15.94 -7.86 -8.08
CA ASP A 705 14.72 -7.60 -8.83
C ASP A 705 14.05 -8.95 -9.18
N ARG A 706 12.74 -9.07 -8.96
CA ARG A 706 11.96 -10.28 -9.26
C ARG A 706 11.75 -10.53 -10.76
N THR A 707 12.01 -9.54 -11.60
CA THR A 707 11.92 -9.63 -13.06
C THR A 707 13.19 -10.18 -13.71
N MET A 708 14.28 -10.32 -12.95
CA MET A 708 15.49 -10.97 -13.41
C MET A 708 15.21 -12.42 -13.85
N TRP A 709 15.93 -12.87 -14.87
CA TRP A 709 15.74 -14.20 -15.42
C TRP A 709 16.22 -15.28 -14.45
N GLY A 710 15.38 -16.31 -14.24
CA GLY A 710 15.67 -17.46 -13.38
C GLY A 710 14.41 -17.92 -12.63
N SER A 711 14.35 -19.21 -12.27
CA SER A 711 13.15 -19.83 -11.68
C SER A 711 12.81 -19.29 -10.29
N ASP A 712 13.82 -18.87 -9.53
CA ASP A 712 13.67 -18.62 -8.10
C ASP A 712 13.30 -17.16 -7.82
N HIS A 713 13.55 -16.25 -8.77
CA HIS A 713 13.31 -14.80 -8.64
C HIS A 713 11.86 -14.48 -8.25
N ALA A 714 10.87 -15.14 -8.87
CA ALA A 714 9.44 -14.89 -8.58
C ALA A 714 9.02 -15.20 -7.13
N SER A 715 9.76 -16.07 -6.44
CA SER A 715 9.56 -16.43 -5.02
C SER A 715 10.50 -15.69 -4.08
N SER A 716 11.50 -14.98 -4.61
CA SER A 716 12.55 -14.30 -3.86
C SER A 716 12.06 -12.98 -3.26
N LEU A 717 12.72 -12.49 -2.21
CA LEU A 717 12.49 -11.17 -1.62
C LEU A 717 13.46 -10.16 -2.21
N GLU A 718 12.91 -9.03 -2.66
CA GLU A 718 13.66 -7.82 -3.00
C GLU A 718 14.17 -7.11 -1.74
N PRO A 719 15.09 -6.13 -1.85
CA PRO A 719 15.74 -5.51 -0.70
C PRO A 719 14.77 -5.01 0.38
N GLN A 720 13.72 -4.30 -0.01
CA GLN A 720 12.71 -3.79 0.94
C GLN A 720 11.91 -4.93 1.60
N GLY A 721 11.59 -5.99 0.84
CA GLY A 721 10.89 -7.16 1.37
C GLY A 721 11.71 -7.89 2.43
N LEU A 722 13.03 -8.03 2.21
CA LEU A 722 13.94 -8.62 3.18
C LEU A 722 14.09 -7.75 4.44
N GLN A 723 14.26 -6.44 4.27
CA GLN A 723 14.31 -5.48 5.39
C GLN A 723 13.04 -5.54 6.25
N HIS A 724 11.86 -5.58 5.61
CA HIS A 724 10.59 -5.72 6.32
C HIS A 724 10.50 -7.05 7.07
N LEU A 725 10.92 -8.16 6.44
CA LEU A 725 10.91 -9.46 7.10
C LEU A 725 11.79 -9.47 8.35
N VAL A 726 13.04 -9.01 8.26
CA VAL A 726 13.95 -8.98 9.41
C VAL A 726 13.41 -8.07 10.51
N ARG A 727 12.94 -6.87 10.15
CA ARG A 727 12.30 -5.95 11.11
C ARG A 727 11.14 -6.62 11.84
N ASP A 728 10.23 -7.25 11.10
CA ASP A 728 9.01 -7.84 11.67
C ASP A 728 9.33 -9.06 12.54
N ILE A 729 10.34 -9.86 12.18
CA ILE A 729 10.87 -10.93 13.04
C ILE A 729 11.40 -10.36 14.37
N ARG A 730 12.21 -9.28 14.33
CA ARG A 730 12.76 -8.66 15.56
C ARG A 730 11.69 -8.02 16.44
N ILE A 731 10.65 -7.43 15.84
CA ILE A 731 9.48 -6.92 16.59
C ILE A 731 8.74 -8.09 17.24
N LEU A 732 8.53 -9.18 16.50
CA LEU A 732 7.81 -10.35 16.98
C LEU A 732 8.53 -11.01 18.16
N GLU A 733 9.85 -11.18 18.10
CA GLU A 733 10.66 -11.69 19.22
C GLU A 733 10.42 -10.93 20.52
N GLN A 734 10.29 -9.59 20.45
CA GLN A 734 9.97 -8.75 21.60
C GLN A 734 8.51 -8.92 22.04
N ALA A 735 7.59 -9.02 21.09
CA ALA A 735 6.15 -9.10 21.34
C ALA A 735 5.70 -10.44 21.94
N MET A 736 6.42 -11.54 21.66
CA MET A 736 6.08 -12.88 22.18
C MET A 736 6.11 -12.95 23.71
N GLY A 737 6.98 -12.16 24.35
CA GLY A 737 7.08 -12.09 25.81
C GLY A 737 7.45 -13.43 26.46
N ASP A 738 7.04 -13.63 27.72
CA ASP A 738 7.34 -14.82 28.53
C ASP A 738 6.13 -15.74 28.76
N GLY A 739 4.99 -15.44 28.12
CA GLY A 739 3.76 -16.22 28.25
C GLY A 739 3.04 -16.13 29.61
N VAL A 740 3.53 -15.33 30.57
CA VAL A 740 2.92 -15.20 31.89
C VAL A 740 1.90 -14.07 31.91
N LYS A 741 0.62 -14.41 32.11
CA LYS A 741 -0.44 -13.40 32.22
C LYS A 741 -0.28 -12.55 33.47
N ARG A 742 -0.05 -11.25 33.26
CA ARG A 742 0.01 -10.21 34.29
C ARG A 742 -0.67 -8.93 33.81
N VAL A 743 -0.90 -8.00 34.74
CA VAL A 743 -1.29 -6.63 34.41
C VAL A 743 -0.03 -5.88 34.03
N MET A 744 0.02 -5.36 32.81
CA MET A 744 1.18 -4.61 32.34
C MET A 744 1.19 -3.21 32.96
N PRO A 745 2.36 -2.55 33.09
CA PRO A 745 2.45 -1.23 33.71
C PRO A 745 1.50 -0.19 33.08
N GLY A 746 1.32 -0.20 31.76
CA GLY A 746 0.40 0.69 31.05
C GLY A 746 -1.08 0.40 31.28
N GLU A 747 -1.43 -0.78 31.80
CA GLU A 747 -2.81 -1.19 32.07
C GLU A 747 -3.27 -0.81 33.47
N VAL A 748 -2.36 -0.44 34.40
CA VAL A 748 -2.70 -0.15 35.80
C VAL A 748 -3.67 1.02 35.91
N ALA A 749 -3.42 2.13 35.21
CA ALA A 749 -4.29 3.31 35.25
C ALA A 749 -5.66 3.07 34.57
N PRO A 750 -5.76 2.46 33.36
CA PRO A 750 -7.03 2.01 32.81
C PRO A 750 -7.79 1.05 33.73
N MET A 751 -7.09 0.10 34.35
CA MET A 751 -7.67 -0.87 35.27
C MET A 751 -8.35 -0.19 36.45
N GLN A 752 -7.69 0.78 37.09
CA GLN A 752 -8.26 1.57 38.19
C GLN A 752 -9.47 2.40 37.76
N ARG A 753 -9.45 2.97 36.55
CA ARG A 753 -10.55 3.81 36.03
C ARG A 753 -11.77 3.01 35.59
N LEU A 754 -11.56 1.85 34.97
CA LEU A 754 -12.60 1.14 34.22
C LEU A 754 -13.15 -0.08 34.96
N ARG A 755 -12.41 -0.67 35.91
CA ARG A 755 -12.95 -1.79 36.70
C ARG A 755 -13.92 -1.28 37.75
N ARG A 756 -15.17 -1.71 37.62
CA ARG A 756 -16.27 -1.36 38.54
C ARG A 756 -16.10 -1.98 39.93
N VAL A 757 -15.43 -3.13 40.04
CA VAL A 757 -15.18 -3.85 41.29
C VAL A 757 -13.68 -4.11 41.37
N THR A 758 -13.10 -3.78 42.51
CA THR A 758 -11.71 -4.08 42.84
C THR A 758 -11.73 -5.07 44.01
N ASP A 759 -10.98 -6.16 43.86
CA ASP A 759 -10.79 -7.19 44.90
C ASP A 759 -9.70 -6.78 45.89
#